data_AF-L5M1V5-F1
#
_entry.id   AF-L5M1V5-F1
#
_cell.length_a   1.000
_cell.length_b   1.000
_cell.length_c   1.000
_cell.angle_alpha   90.00
_cell.angle_beta   90.00
_cell.angle_gamma   90.00
#
_symmetry.space_group_name_H-M   'P 1'
#
loop_
_entity.id
_entity.type
_entity.pdbx_description
1 polymer ?
#
loop_
_entity_poly.entity_id
_entity_poly.type
_entity_poly.pdbx_seq_one_letter_code
_entity_poly.pdbx_strand_id
1 'polypeptide(L)'
;MYNEMWHQTQEALNSLLDKESQKMVEPHRNQVFIFQMLATFYIKYVQIFRNLENIYDQIVHPQKRILIRKILDGVMGRILELKNEMVELELTEFHYFDDILQDLKLVPQQLDIPIPKYFLKEKLEVIKGREKILAQILAETGLDIQEMKLSIKTMSLEHAVKLIQIAERARQGRLRALFMKQIFLQEFRARQAKIIGEKMADVGAAALRIQKVWRGFHQNKKTERERQEEMVFLGMDPPPLFNEVNATIIQAERVTCLRDELQIKHEEDYKTALDTIKSQLQLIEGADIKENLRDQIRHWIIECRNLTGTFPEYPTAEEGGSAIIFSNKTPQQVIQDIIANQEEEEKRRKEKKREKKPVKKVKEKKAPKEKSKEEDEPWKMSPSAFLQTIEEGNNIYKEIWKNKDESLNFLQDYDPEMIKEEKRKELESEIRVQVDELMRQELKNIKLAVNREKELPVKAGKKKGGKNKNKGKKGRRGKDKDLTADRTIESLYKELVEEGLLVQTLKVNLSDYIGEYSYLGATLRRVSIEPMPSLLDVRQLIALYGILPLGSAEVHQHAPLVKSLLLVGPSGVGKKMLVHAICSETGANLFNLSAENIAGKYPGKTGLQMMIHVVLKVARQLQPSVVWIGDTEKTFYKRVPNAERMNEPKRLKKHLPKILKLLKPDDRVLIVGTTRRPFDAEIQSFCRVYQKIILVPRPDYASRYGKYPGRP
;
A
#
# COMPACT_ATOMS: atom_id res chain seq x y z
N MET A 1 3.85 28.42 -3.65
CA MET A 1 4.87 27.38 -3.42
C MET A 1 4.37 25.97 -3.74
N TYR A 2 3.38 25.41 -3.04
CA TYR A 2 2.95 24.01 -3.30
C TYR A 2 2.13 23.83 -4.59
N ASN A 3 1.31 24.81 -4.98
CA ASN A 3 0.68 24.82 -6.31
C ASN A 3 1.75 24.84 -7.44
N GLU A 4 2.81 25.63 -7.28
CA GLU A 4 3.92 25.67 -8.23
C GLU A 4 4.67 24.33 -8.32
N MET A 5 4.94 23.69 -7.17
CA MET A 5 5.49 22.34 -7.12
C MET A 5 4.57 21.33 -7.82
N TRP A 6 3.25 21.47 -7.67
CA TRP A 6 2.27 20.65 -8.37
C TRP A 6 2.32 20.87 -9.88
N HIS A 7 2.36 22.12 -10.35
CA HIS A 7 2.50 22.45 -11.76
C HIS A 7 3.78 21.84 -12.37
N GLN A 8 4.93 22.04 -11.72
CA GLN A 8 6.21 21.48 -12.18
C GLN A 8 6.20 19.94 -12.22
N THR A 9 5.61 19.30 -11.20
CA THR A 9 5.52 17.84 -11.14
C THR A 9 4.61 17.30 -12.25
N GLN A 10 3.53 18.00 -12.54
CA GLN A 10 2.60 17.60 -13.60
C GLN A 10 3.18 17.83 -15.00
N GLU A 11 3.99 18.86 -15.20
CA GLU A 11 4.76 19.05 -16.44
C GLU A 11 5.81 17.96 -16.64
N ALA A 12 6.52 17.58 -15.57
CA ALA A 12 7.46 16.47 -15.60
C ALA A 12 6.76 15.14 -15.95
N LEU A 13 5.57 14.89 -15.37
CA LEU A 13 4.75 13.72 -15.68
C LEU A 13 4.29 13.71 -17.14
N ASN A 14 3.80 14.85 -17.64
CA ASN A 14 3.45 15.02 -19.05
C ASN A 14 4.60 14.65 -19.99
N SER A 15 5.77 15.25 -19.76
CA SER A 15 6.96 14.95 -20.56
C SER A 15 7.38 13.49 -20.50
N LEU A 16 7.13 12.82 -19.37
CA LEU A 16 7.44 11.41 -19.20
C LEU A 16 6.49 10.51 -20.00
N LEU A 17 5.19 10.79 -19.97
CA LEU A 17 4.17 10.06 -20.73
C LEU A 17 4.40 10.19 -22.25
N ASP A 18 4.73 11.39 -22.72
CA ASP A 18 5.05 11.62 -24.14
C ASP A 18 6.29 10.81 -24.58
N LYS A 19 7.31 10.70 -23.72
CA LYS A 19 8.52 9.92 -24.00
C LYS A 19 8.28 8.42 -23.94
N GLU A 20 7.44 7.97 -23.02
CA GLU A 20 7.11 6.55 -22.87
C GLU A 20 6.25 6.05 -24.03
N SER A 21 5.22 6.82 -24.42
CA SER A 21 4.39 6.50 -25.57
C SER A 21 5.18 6.41 -26.87
N GLN A 22 6.15 7.31 -27.09
CA GLN A 22 7.07 7.24 -28.24
C GLN A 22 7.91 5.96 -28.24
N LYS A 23 8.52 5.62 -27.10
CA LYS A 23 9.41 4.45 -26.99
C LYS A 23 8.69 3.11 -26.98
N MET A 24 7.41 3.06 -26.57
CA MET A 24 6.59 1.85 -26.64
C MET A 24 6.36 1.35 -28.08
N VAL A 25 6.48 2.23 -29.08
CA VAL A 25 6.27 1.89 -30.50
C VAL A 25 7.52 1.26 -31.13
N GLU A 26 8.70 1.51 -30.56
CA GLU A 26 9.99 1.11 -31.13
C GLU A 26 10.42 -0.29 -30.65
N PRO A 27 10.57 -1.29 -31.53
CA PRO A 27 11.09 -2.60 -31.15
C PRO A 27 12.60 -2.54 -30.89
N HIS A 28 13.03 -2.90 -29.69
CA HIS A 28 14.44 -2.89 -29.29
C HIS A 28 14.99 -4.31 -29.20
N ARG A 29 16.26 -4.49 -29.61
CA ARG A 29 16.96 -5.80 -29.58
C ARG A 29 18.02 -5.92 -28.51
N ASN A 30 18.56 -4.80 -28.03
CA ASN A 30 19.66 -4.82 -27.06
C ASN A 30 19.13 -4.78 -25.62
N GLN A 31 19.31 -5.88 -24.89
CA GLN A 31 18.86 -6.05 -23.50
C GLN A 31 19.43 -4.96 -22.56
N VAL A 32 20.68 -4.51 -22.77
CA VAL A 32 21.31 -3.47 -21.95
C VAL A 32 20.60 -2.12 -22.16
N PHE A 33 20.28 -1.79 -23.41
CA PHE A 33 19.56 -0.57 -23.73
C PHE A 33 18.13 -0.60 -23.19
N ILE A 34 17.44 -1.74 -23.32
CA ILE A 34 16.10 -1.95 -22.78
C ILE A 34 16.10 -1.75 -21.26
N PHE A 35 17.07 -2.37 -20.57
CA PHE A 35 17.21 -2.21 -19.13
C PHE A 35 17.47 -0.76 -18.74
N GLN A 36 18.42 -0.08 -19.40
CA GLN A 36 18.72 1.32 -19.12
C GLN A 36 17.50 2.21 -19.37
N MET A 37 16.74 1.96 -20.44
CA MET A 37 15.48 2.65 -20.71
C MET A 37 14.47 2.44 -19.57
N LEU A 38 14.20 1.20 -19.17
CA LEU A 38 13.26 0.89 -18.08
C LEU A 38 13.69 1.48 -16.75
N ALA A 39 14.97 1.38 -16.42
CA ALA A 39 15.54 1.96 -15.21
C ALA A 39 15.39 3.49 -15.22
N THR A 40 15.60 4.16 -16.36
CA THR A 40 15.39 5.61 -16.44
C THR A 40 13.92 6.01 -16.25
N PHE A 41 12.97 5.24 -16.80
CA PHE A 41 11.55 5.47 -16.55
C PHE A 41 11.20 5.23 -15.08
N TYR A 42 11.66 4.12 -14.51
CA TYR A 42 11.45 3.78 -13.10
C TYR A 42 11.93 4.90 -12.17
N ILE A 43 13.16 5.39 -12.35
CA ILE A 43 13.73 6.46 -11.52
C ILE A 43 12.89 7.75 -11.65
N LYS A 44 12.50 8.13 -12.86
CA LYS A 44 11.69 9.35 -13.09
C LYS A 44 10.30 9.21 -12.47
N TYR A 45 9.66 8.05 -12.59
CA TYR A 45 8.38 7.80 -11.92
C TYR A 45 8.51 7.83 -10.39
N VAL A 46 9.60 7.29 -9.82
CA VAL A 46 9.87 7.39 -8.38
C VAL A 46 10.02 8.86 -7.94
N GLN A 47 10.68 9.70 -8.73
CA GLN A 47 10.78 11.13 -8.44
C GLN A 47 9.42 11.83 -8.47
N ILE A 48 8.62 11.55 -9.50
CA ILE A 48 7.26 12.10 -9.62
C ILE A 48 6.42 11.63 -8.43
N PHE A 49 6.47 10.36 -8.07
CA PHE A 49 5.75 9.79 -6.94
C PHE A 49 6.09 10.50 -5.63
N ARG A 50 7.38 10.75 -5.37
CA ARG A 50 7.82 11.51 -4.18
C ARG A 50 7.28 12.93 -4.16
N ASN A 51 7.34 13.62 -5.29
CA ASN A 51 6.83 14.97 -5.37
C ASN A 51 5.30 14.98 -5.19
N LEU A 52 4.58 14.06 -5.82
CA LEU A 52 3.13 13.92 -5.66
C LEU A 52 2.73 13.59 -4.22
N GLU A 53 3.47 12.73 -3.52
CA GLU A 53 3.21 12.43 -2.09
C GLU A 53 3.43 13.68 -1.22
N ASN A 54 4.52 14.42 -1.44
CA ASN A 54 4.75 15.70 -0.76
C ASN A 54 3.64 16.71 -1.06
N ILE A 55 3.21 16.83 -2.33
CA ILE A 55 2.13 17.73 -2.72
C ILE A 55 0.82 17.31 -2.05
N TYR A 56 0.49 16.01 -2.07
CA TYR A 56 -0.69 15.45 -1.43
C TYR A 56 -0.70 15.72 0.07
N ASP A 57 0.44 15.57 0.75
CA ASP A 57 0.52 15.84 2.20
C ASP A 57 0.37 17.33 2.53
N GLN A 58 0.81 18.23 1.64
CA GLN A 58 0.80 19.69 1.89
C GLN A 58 -0.49 20.39 1.45
N ILE A 59 -1.17 19.93 0.40
CA ILE A 59 -2.41 20.53 -0.10
C ILE A 59 -3.58 20.17 0.83
N VAL A 60 -4.38 21.18 1.19
CA VAL A 60 -5.57 21.00 2.03
C VAL A 60 -6.85 20.95 1.18
N HIS A 61 -6.81 21.52 -0.03
CA HIS A 61 -7.96 21.56 -0.94
C HIS A 61 -8.53 20.16 -1.27
N PRO A 62 -9.79 19.86 -0.94
CA PRO A 62 -10.34 18.50 -1.01
C PRO A 62 -10.42 17.96 -2.46
N GLN A 63 -10.94 18.75 -3.41
CA GLN A 63 -11.04 18.31 -4.82
C GLN A 63 -9.68 18.06 -5.47
N LYS A 64 -8.66 18.90 -5.21
CA LYS A 64 -7.29 18.65 -5.68
C LYS A 64 -6.70 17.38 -5.10
N ARG A 65 -6.89 17.14 -3.80
CA ARG A 65 -6.40 15.94 -3.12
C ARG A 65 -6.98 14.67 -3.76
N ILE A 66 -8.26 14.67 -4.15
CA ILE A 66 -8.88 13.54 -4.88
C ILE A 66 -8.16 13.29 -6.21
N LEU A 67 -7.91 14.33 -6.99
CA LEU A 67 -7.22 14.21 -8.27
C LEU A 67 -5.77 13.73 -8.10
N ILE A 68 -5.03 14.36 -7.19
CA ILE A 68 -3.63 14.01 -6.90
C ILE A 68 -3.54 12.57 -6.40
N ARG A 69 -4.48 12.13 -5.56
CA ARG A 69 -4.57 10.74 -5.11
C ARG A 69 -4.75 9.78 -6.28
N LYS A 70 -5.67 10.05 -7.21
CA LYS A 70 -5.88 9.21 -8.41
C LYS A 70 -4.59 9.09 -9.23
N ILE A 71 -3.88 10.20 -9.46
CA ILE A 71 -2.60 10.21 -10.19
C ILE A 71 -1.52 9.46 -9.40
N LEU A 72 -1.45 9.65 -8.08
CA LEU A 72 -0.48 9.01 -7.20
C LEU A 72 -0.66 7.49 -7.20
N ASP A 73 -1.90 6.99 -7.07
CA ASP A 73 -2.23 5.56 -7.19
C ASP A 73 -1.83 5.00 -8.57
N GLY A 74 -2.09 5.74 -9.65
CA GLY A 74 -1.66 5.38 -11.00
C GLY A 74 -0.13 5.28 -11.14
N VAL A 75 0.60 6.32 -10.72
CA VAL A 75 2.07 6.34 -10.75
C VAL A 75 2.66 5.21 -9.88
N MET A 76 2.07 4.95 -8.71
CA MET A 76 2.45 3.85 -7.83
C MET A 76 2.32 2.50 -8.55
N GLY A 77 1.22 2.27 -9.24
CA GLY A 77 1.01 1.07 -10.07
C GLY A 77 2.06 0.94 -11.18
N ARG A 78 2.35 2.04 -11.89
CA ARG A 78 3.36 2.04 -12.97
C ARG A 78 4.77 1.73 -12.46
N ILE A 79 5.15 2.23 -11.27
CA ILE A 79 6.43 1.89 -10.63
C ILE A 79 6.53 0.37 -10.38
N LEU A 80 5.46 -0.27 -9.93
CA LEU A 80 5.43 -1.71 -9.69
C LEU A 80 5.51 -2.52 -10.98
N GLU A 81 4.83 -2.09 -12.05
CA GLU A 81 4.93 -2.70 -13.38
C GLU A 81 6.35 -2.61 -13.93
N LEU A 82 6.94 -1.41 -13.96
CA LEU A 82 8.32 -1.20 -14.42
C LEU A 82 9.32 -2.01 -13.60
N LYS A 83 9.12 -2.07 -12.27
CA LYS A 83 9.94 -2.92 -11.42
C LYS A 83 9.82 -4.39 -11.80
N ASN A 84 8.60 -4.88 -12.05
CA ASN A 84 8.38 -6.26 -12.45
C ASN A 84 9.01 -6.57 -13.81
N GLU A 85 8.89 -5.68 -14.80
CA GLU A 85 9.53 -5.82 -16.10
C GLU A 85 11.06 -5.87 -15.99
N MET A 86 11.67 -5.03 -15.16
CA MET A 86 13.12 -5.09 -14.89
C MET A 86 13.53 -6.44 -14.27
N VAL A 87 12.75 -6.94 -13.30
CA VAL A 87 13.01 -8.25 -12.67
C VAL A 87 12.87 -9.39 -13.69
N GLU A 88 11.90 -9.34 -14.59
CA GLU A 88 11.70 -10.35 -15.63
C GLU A 88 12.84 -10.35 -16.65
N LEU A 89 13.43 -9.18 -16.94
CA LEU A 89 14.56 -9.03 -17.85
C LEU A 89 15.89 -9.52 -17.28
N GLU A 90 16.23 -9.16 -16.04
CA GLU A 90 17.51 -9.53 -15.43
C GLU A 90 17.44 -10.81 -14.59
N LEU A 91 16.23 -11.31 -14.29
CA LEU A 91 15.98 -12.42 -13.36
C LEU A 91 16.53 -12.19 -11.95
N THR A 92 16.65 -10.92 -11.55
CA THR A 92 17.12 -10.52 -10.21
C THR A 92 16.17 -9.52 -9.56
N GLU A 93 15.98 -9.59 -8.24
CA GLU A 93 15.17 -8.59 -7.51
C GLU A 93 15.98 -7.31 -7.23
N PHE A 94 17.29 -7.45 -7.05
CA PHE A 94 18.23 -6.38 -6.73
C PHE A 94 18.78 -5.75 -8.00
N HIS A 95 18.63 -4.43 -8.12
CA HIS A 95 19.08 -3.66 -9.27
C HIS A 95 19.89 -2.48 -8.76
N TYR A 96 21.00 -2.17 -9.44
CA TYR A 96 21.90 -1.11 -9.05
C TYR A 96 21.85 0.01 -10.09
N PHE A 97 21.54 1.22 -9.64
CA PHE A 97 21.27 2.35 -10.53
C PHE A 97 22.43 3.35 -10.59
N ASP A 98 23.61 2.99 -10.08
CA ASP A 98 24.75 3.92 -9.86
C ASP A 98 25.11 4.75 -11.10
N ASP A 99 25.30 4.07 -12.23
CA ASP A 99 25.68 4.70 -13.50
C ASP A 99 24.58 5.68 -13.96
N ILE A 100 23.31 5.27 -13.83
CA ILE A 100 22.15 6.05 -14.28
C ILE A 100 21.91 7.24 -13.35
N LEU A 101 22.13 7.06 -12.04
CA LEU A 101 22.05 8.15 -11.07
C LEU A 101 23.13 9.19 -11.33
N GLN A 102 24.34 8.75 -11.66
CA GLN A 102 25.43 9.64 -12.05
C GLN A 102 25.07 10.44 -13.31
N ASP A 103 24.55 9.77 -14.35
CA ASP A 103 24.11 10.41 -15.60
C ASP A 103 22.99 11.44 -15.35
N LEU A 104 22.04 11.11 -14.46
CA LEU A 104 20.92 11.99 -14.10
C LEU A 104 21.29 13.04 -13.04
N LYS A 105 22.51 13.01 -12.50
CA LYS A 105 22.98 13.88 -11.38
C LYS A 105 22.09 13.79 -10.14
N LEU A 106 21.64 12.58 -9.82
CA LEU A 106 20.75 12.30 -8.71
C LEU A 106 21.50 11.65 -7.55
N VAL A 107 20.99 11.89 -6.34
CA VAL A 107 21.55 11.30 -5.12
C VAL A 107 20.75 10.05 -4.76
N PRO A 108 21.36 8.93 -4.30
CA PRO A 108 20.61 7.70 -4.03
C PRO A 108 19.48 7.83 -3.01
N GLN A 109 19.54 8.78 -2.06
CA GLN A 109 18.42 9.03 -1.16
C GLN A 109 17.16 9.47 -1.89
N GLN A 110 17.25 9.94 -3.15
CA GLN A 110 16.12 10.30 -4.01
C GLN A 110 15.39 9.07 -4.59
N LEU A 111 15.99 7.88 -4.51
CA LEU A 111 15.34 6.60 -4.87
C LEU A 111 14.49 6.01 -3.74
N ASP A 112 14.58 6.55 -2.52
CA ASP A 112 13.72 6.12 -1.44
C ASP A 112 12.25 6.35 -1.81
N ILE A 113 11.46 5.28 -1.71
CA ILE A 113 10.03 5.31 -1.99
C ILE A 113 9.31 5.65 -0.67
N PRO A 114 8.72 6.85 -0.55
CA PRO A 114 7.99 7.23 0.65
C PRO A 114 6.73 6.37 0.77
N ILE A 115 6.29 6.14 2.01
CA ILE A 115 5.05 5.44 2.28
C ILE A 115 3.94 6.50 2.30
N PRO A 116 2.93 6.41 1.42
CA PRO A 116 1.88 7.41 1.39
C PRO A 116 1.11 7.50 2.71
N LYS A 117 1.06 8.69 3.30
CA LYS A 117 0.44 8.92 4.62
C LYS A 117 -1.06 8.63 4.65
N TYR A 118 -1.75 8.70 3.51
CA TYR A 118 -3.19 8.40 3.43
C TYR A 118 -3.52 6.94 3.75
N PHE A 119 -2.56 6.01 3.61
CA PHE A 119 -2.75 4.59 3.94
C PHE A 119 -3.25 4.39 5.37
N LEU A 120 -2.68 5.16 6.30
CA LEU A 120 -3.07 5.15 7.70
C LEU A 120 -4.17 6.17 7.98
N LYS A 121 -4.01 7.43 7.52
CA LYS A 121 -4.92 8.55 7.83
C LYS A 121 -6.39 8.20 7.60
N GLU A 122 -6.72 7.64 6.43
CA GLU A 122 -8.11 7.29 6.08
C GLU A 122 -8.70 6.15 6.89
N LYS A 123 -7.85 5.33 7.50
CA LYS A 123 -8.26 4.14 8.27
C LYS A 123 -8.03 4.32 9.76
N LEU A 124 -7.60 5.50 10.23
CA LEU A 124 -7.19 5.71 11.63
C LEU A 124 -8.29 5.35 12.62
N GLU A 125 -9.54 5.74 12.35
CA GLU A 125 -10.66 5.42 13.25
C GLU A 125 -10.91 3.91 13.34
N VAL A 126 -10.87 3.23 12.19
CA VAL A 126 -11.04 1.78 12.08
C VAL A 126 -9.89 1.05 12.79
N ILE A 127 -8.65 1.51 12.61
CA ILE A 127 -7.46 0.94 13.27
C ILE A 127 -7.54 1.15 14.79
N LYS A 128 -7.85 2.37 15.27
CA LYS A 128 -8.00 2.68 16.70
C LYS A 128 -9.13 1.87 17.34
N GLY A 129 -10.26 1.73 16.66
CA GLY A 129 -11.38 0.89 17.12
C GLY A 129 -10.98 -0.57 17.29
N ARG A 130 -10.26 -1.12 16.30
CA ARG A 130 -9.74 -2.50 16.35
C ARG A 130 -8.68 -2.69 17.43
N GLU A 131 -7.75 -1.75 17.59
CA GLU A 131 -6.74 -1.79 18.66
C GLU A 131 -7.39 -1.83 20.05
N LYS A 132 -8.49 -1.08 20.26
CA LYS A 132 -9.25 -1.11 21.51
C LYS A 132 -9.91 -2.47 21.75
N ILE A 133 -10.55 -3.04 20.74
CA ILE A 133 -11.18 -4.37 20.82
C ILE A 133 -10.12 -5.44 21.14
N LEU A 134 -8.96 -5.39 20.47
CA LEU A 134 -7.84 -6.29 20.75
C LEU A 134 -7.33 -6.14 22.18
N ALA A 135 -7.10 -4.92 22.63
CA ALA A 135 -6.64 -4.65 23.98
C ALA A 135 -7.65 -5.16 25.03
N GLN A 136 -8.95 -5.00 24.77
CA GLN A 136 -10.00 -5.51 25.65
C GLN A 136 -9.99 -7.04 25.72
N ILE A 137 -9.92 -7.74 24.57
CA ILE A 137 -9.90 -9.21 24.53
C ILE A 137 -8.63 -9.76 25.22
N LEU A 138 -7.48 -9.13 25.01
CA LEU A 138 -6.23 -9.52 25.67
C LEU A 138 -6.31 -9.32 27.18
N ALA A 139 -6.94 -8.23 27.64
CA ALA A 139 -7.18 -8.00 29.07
C ALA A 139 -8.15 -9.04 29.68
N GLU A 140 -9.23 -9.39 28.97
CA GLU A 140 -10.22 -10.39 29.43
C GLU A 140 -9.65 -11.80 29.53
N THR A 141 -8.76 -12.17 28.62
CA THR A 141 -8.22 -13.54 28.51
C THR A 141 -7.06 -13.82 29.46
N GLY A 142 -6.54 -12.81 30.16
CA GLY A 142 -5.35 -12.94 30.99
C GLY A 142 -4.08 -13.28 30.20
N LEU A 143 -4.17 -13.33 28.87
CA LEU A 143 -3.06 -13.34 27.90
C LEU A 143 -2.58 -11.92 27.66
N ASP A 144 -2.65 -11.06 28.68
CA ASP A 144 -1.83 -9.89 28.73
C ASP A 144 -0.41 -10.45 28.70
N ILE A 145 0.20 -10.43 27.51
CA ILE A 145 1.64 -10.56 27.37
C ILE A 145 2.15 -9.34 28.14
N GLN A 146 2.27 -9.48 29.45
CA GLN A 146 3.31 -8.88 30.23
C GLN A 146 4.65 -9.42 29.68
N GLU A 147 4.96 -9.12 28.41
CA GLU A 147 6.22 -8.44 28.20
C GLU A 147 6.08 -7.23 29.09
N MET A 148 6.65 -7.35 30.29
CA MET A 148 6.80 -6.30 31.27
C MET A 148 6.56 -4.95 30.60
N LYS A 149 5.49 -4.25 31.00
CA LYS A 149 5.58 -2.79 31.10
C LYS A 149 6.68 -2.45 32.13
N LEU A 150 7.91 -2.93 31.92
CA LEU A 150 8.99 -1.98 31.77
C LEU A 150 8.43 -1.04 30.72
N SER A 151 7.96 0.12 31.18
CA SER A 151 8.05 1.29 30.35
C SER A 151 9.52 1.36 29.94
N ILE A 152 9.90 0.63 28.90
CA ILE A 152 11.04 0.95 28.09
C ILE A 152 10.54 2.25 27.49
N LYS A 153 10.79 3.34 28.22
CA LYS A 153 10.85 4.68 27.67
C LYS A 153 11.54 4.45 26.34
N THR A 154 10.82 4.67 25.24
CA THR A 154 11.35 4.51 23.90
C THR A 154 12.55 5.44 23.85
N MET A 155 13.72 4.88 24.17
CA MET A 155 14.96 5.61 24.15
C MET A 155 15.21 5.81 22.68
N SER A 156 15.34 7.07 22.25
CA SER A 156 15.76 7.35 20.89
C SER A 156 17.00 6.51 20.60
N LEU A 157 17.15 6.06 19.36
CA LEU A 157 18.30 5.24 18.97
C LEU A 157 19.62 5.94 19.35
N GLU A 158 19.64 7.27 19.24
CA GLU A 158 20.70 8.09 19.79
C GLU A 158 20.92 7.89 21.29
N HIS A 159 19.88 7.97 22.13
CA HIS A 159 19.98 7.72 23.56
C HIS A 159 20.50 6.31 23.88
N ALA A 160 20.06 5.29 23.15
CA ALA A 160 20.54 3.91 23.35
C ALA A 160 22.04 3.78 23.04
N VAL A 161 22.46 4.33 21.90
CA VAL A 161 23.87 4.34 21.49
C VAL A 161 24.71 5.14 22.48
N LYS A 162 24.23 6.31 22.90
CA LYS A 162 24.88 7.15 23.90
C LYS A 162 25.02 6.42 25.23
N LEU A 163 24.00 5.71 25.71
CA LEU A 163 24.08 4.91 26.94
C LEU A 163 25.15 3.81 26.85
N ILE A 164 25.24 3.10 25.72
CA ILE A 164 26.28 2.08 25.52
C ILE A 164 27.67 2.71 25.47
N GLN A 165 27.82 3.84 24.78
CA GLN A 165 29.08 4.57 24.71
C GLN A 165 29.49 5.12 26.07
N ILE A 166 28.56 5.72 26.83
CA ILE A 166 28.77 6.19 28.20
C ILE A 166 29.17 5.01 29.10
N ALA A 167 28.54 3.85 28.96
CA ALA A 167 28.88 2.68 29.76
C ALA A 167 30.30 2.14 29.45
N GLU A 168 30.68 2.09 28.17
CA GLU A 168 32.01 1.61 27.77
C GLU A 168 33.10 2.62 28.12
N ARG A 169 32.86 3.91 27.89
CA ARG A 169 33.77 4.98 28.31
C ARG A 169 33.83 5.07 29.85
N ALA A 170 32.76 4.80 30.60
CA ALA A 170 32.78 4.67 32.07
C ALA A 170 33.69 3.52 32.49
N ARG A 171 33.63 2.38 31.79
CA ARG A 171 34.49 1.22 32.07
C ARG A 171 35.97 1.57 31.86
N GLN A 172 36.29 2.23 30.75
CA GLN A 172 37.64 2.72 30.45
C GLN A 172 38.10 3.78 31.46
N GLY A 173 37.23 4.72 31.84
CA GLY A 173 37.50 5.74 32.85
C GLY A 173 37.75 5.13 34.23
N ARG A 174 36.99 4.12 34.65
CA ARG A 174 37.23 3.36 35.91
C ARG A 174 38.60 2.67 35.89
N LEU A 175 38.98 2.06 34.77
CA LEU A 175 40.30 1.44 34.61
C LEU A 175 41.44 2.48 34.69
N ARG A 176 41.31 3.62 34.01
CA ARG A 176 42.28 4.72 34.08
C ARG A 176 42.36 5.34 35.48
N ALA A 177 41.24 5.53 36.16
CA ALA A 177 41.21 6.06 37.52
C ALA A 177 41.87 5.11 38.53
N LEU A 178 41.68 3.79 38.39
CA LEU A 178 42.41 2.79 39.18
C LEU A 178 43.92 2.86 38.94
N PHE A 179 44.33 3.00 37.67
CA PHE A 179 45.74 3.15 37.31
C PHE A 179 46.36 4.45 37.86
N MET A 180 45.68 5.59 37.69
CA MET A 180 46.13 6.87 38.25
C MET A 180 46.14 6.88 39.78
N LYS A 181 45.17 6.22 40.44
CA LYS A 181 45.15 6.06 41.90
C LYS A 181 46.37 5.25 42.39
N GLN A 182 46.80 4.24 41.65
CA GLN A 182 48.04 3.51 41.96
C GLN A 182 49.27 4.42 41.86
N ILE A 183 49.37 5.24 40.82
CA ILE A 183 50.47 6.21 40.66
C ILE A 183 50.45 7.23 41.80
N PHE A 184 49.29 7.79 42.13
CA PHE A 184 49.16 8.72 43.25
C PHE A 184 49.55 8.08 44.58
N LEU A 185 49.13 6.84 44.85
CA LEU A 185 49.53 6.13 46.08
C LEU A 185 51.04 5.85 46.12
N GLN A 186 51.67 5.58 44.97
CA GLN A 186 53.13 5.44 44.87
C GLN A 186 53.84 6.78 45.12
N GLU A 187 53.39 7.87 44.49
CA GLU A 187 53.92 9.21 44.76
C GLU A 187 53.69 9.65 46.21
N PHE A 188 52.53 9.35 46.78
CA PHE A 188 52.20 9.68 48.15
C PHE A 188 53.09 8.93 49.13
N ARG A 189 53.36 7.63 48.89
CA ARG A 189 54.36 6.86 49.65
C ARG A 189 55.77 7.45 49.49
N ALA A 190 56.16 7.84 48.28
CA ALA A 190 57.45 8.48 48.03
C ALA A 190 57.58 9.87 48.69
N ARG A 191 56.48 10.64 48.76
CA ARG A 191 56.43 11.95 49.44
C ARG A 191 56.38 11.79 50.95
N GLN A 192 55.66 10.80 51.50
CA GLN A 192 55.70 10.49 52.93
C GLN A 192 57.10 10.07 53.36
N ALA A 193 57.83 9.29 52.56
CA ALA A 193 59.23 8.98 52.81
C ALA A 193 60.13 10.23 52.88
N LYS A 194 59.80 11.31 52.14
CA LYS A 194 60.49 12.61 52.22
C LYS A 194 60.07 13.47 53.41
N ILE A 195 58.83 13.32 53.90
CA ILE A 195 58.24 14.15 54.97
C ILE A 195 58.61 13.63 56.39
N ILE A 196 59.20 12.45 56.51
CA ILE A 196 59.69 11.89 57.79
C ILE A 196 60.87 12.69 58.41
N GLY A 197 61.31 13.79 57.78
CA GLY A 197 62.40 14.64 58.27
C GLY A 197 62.03 15.99 58.91
N GLU A 198 60.79 16.48 58.87
CA GLU A 198 60.47 17.84 59.32
C GLU A 198 59.45 17.89 60.47
N LYS A 199 59.91 18.23 61.68
CA LYS A 199 59.07 18.67 62.80
C LYS A 199 58.85 20.19 62.68
N MET A 200 57.59 20.63 62.75
CA MET A 200 57.19 22.04 62.68
C MET A 200 56.73 22.60 64.02
N ALA A 201 57.07 23.87 64.29
CA ALA A 201 56.20 24.83 64.96
C ALA A 201 56.68 26.27 64.65
N ASP A 202 55.99 26.98 63.74
CA ASP A 202 56.13 28.44 63.57
C ASP A 202 54.84 29.02 62.95
N VAL A 203 54.52 30.29 63.22
CA VAL A 203 53.31 31.00 62.73
C VAL A 203 53.24 31.00 61.20
N GLY A 204 54.39 31.04 60.52
CA GLY A 204 54.49 30.87 59.06
C GLY A 204 53.98 29.49 58.59
N ALA A 205 54.14 28.44 59.40
CA ALA A 205 53.63 27.11 59.08
C ALA A 205 52.09 27.04 59.14
N ALA A 206 51.45 27.82 60.03
CA ALA A 206 49.99 27.93 60.08
C ALA A 206 49.44 28.67 58.85
N ALA A 207 50.06 29.77 58.44
CA ALA A 207 49.69 30.49 57.21
C ALA A 207 49.87 29.62 55.96
N LEU A 208 50.98 28.87 55.88
CA LEU A 208 51.21 27.89 54.81
C LEU A 208 50.15 26.79 54.80
N ARG A 209 49.68 26.31 55.95
CA ARG A 209 48.57 25.33 56.01
C ARG A 209 47.27 25.92 55.47
N ILE A 210 46.91 27.14 55.85
CA ILE A 210 45.69 27.81 55.35
C ILE A 210 45.79 28.05 53.84
N GLN A 211 46.91 28.59 53.35
CA GLN A 211 47.14 28.79 51.91
C GLN A 211 47.14 27.47 51.14
N LYS A 212 47.68 26.39 51.72
CA LYS A 212 47.66 25.05 51.12
C LYS A 212 46.25 24.49 51.03
N VAL A 213 45.42 24.68 52.06
CA VAL A 213 44.01 24.28 52.03
C VAL A 213 43.23 25.07 50.99
N TRP A 214 43.42 26.40 50.91
CA TRP A 214 42.73 27.23 49.93
C TRP A 214 43.17 26.95 48.48
N ARG A 215 44.48 26.81 48.24
CA ARG A 215 45.02 26.41 46.92
C ARG A 215 44.54 25.01 46.54
N GLY A 216 44.48 24.09 47.50
CA GLY A 216 43.91 22.76 47.32
C GLY A 216 42.42 22.78 46.98
N PHE A 217 41.62 23.58 47.67
CA PHE A 217 40.20 23.76 47.37
C PHE A 217 39.98 24.37 45.98
N HIS A 218 40.73 25.42 45.63
CA HIS A 218 40.62 26.07 44.34
C HIS A 218 41.05 25.13 43.20
N GLN A 219 42.14 24.39 43.39
CA GLN A 219 42.59 23.39 42.43
C GLN A 219 41.60 22.24 42.31
N ASN A 220 41.04 21.74 43.41
CA ASN A 220 39.99 20.71 43.37
C ASN A 220 38.76 21.20 42.60
N LYS A 221 38.32 22.44 42.80
CA LYS A 221 37.19 23.01 42.06
C LYS A 221 37.50 23.19 40.57
N LYS A 222 38.75 23.53 40.23
CA LYS A 222 39.22 23.61 38.84
C LYS A 222 39.28 22.23 38.19
N THR A 223 39.87 21.24 38.87
CA THR A 223 39.94 19.86 38.41
C THR A 223 38.56 19.21 38.30
N GLU A 224 37.61 19.57 39.15
CA GLU A 224 36.22 19.12 39.04
C GLU A 224 35.54 19.71 37.80
N ARG A 225 35.80 20.98 37.47
CA ARG A 225 35.33 21.61 36.23
C ARG A 225 36.00 21.01 34.99
N GLU A 226 37.33 20.89 34.99
CA GLU A 226 38.10 20.26 33.92
C GLU A 226 37.64 18.81 33.70
N ARG A 227 37.34 18.09 34.79
CA ARG A 227 36.76 16.75 34.72
C ARG A 227 35.37 16.77 34.11
N GLN A 228 34.49 17.72 34.47
CA GLN A 228 33.17 17.84 33.83
C GLN A 228 33.30 18.17 32.34
N GLU A 229 34.20 19.09 31.97
CA GLU A 229 34.49 19.45 30.58
C GLU A 229 35.08 18.27 29.81
N GLU A 230 36.00 17.51 30.40
CA GLU A 230 36.57 16.30 29.83
C GLU A 230 35.51 15.20 29.72
N MET A 231 34.61 15.06 30.69
CA MET A 231 33.49 14.11 30.64
C MET A 231 32.50 14.50 29.53
N VAL A 232 32.23 15.78 29.31
CA VAL A 232 31.42 16.25 28.17
C VAL A 232 32.17 16.05 26.84
N PHE A 233 33.47 16.36 26.78
CA PHE A 233 34.31 16.19 25.59
C PHE A 233 34.47 14.72 25.18
N LEU A 234 34.70 13.84 26.16
CA LEU A 234 34.70 12.39 25.98
C LEU A 234 33.28 11.85 25.75
N GLY A 235 32.21 12.65 25.88
CA GLY A 235 30.82 12.25 25.68
C GLY A 235 30.26 11.30 26.75
N MET A 236 30.80 11.37 27.96
CA MET A 236 30.32 10.70 29.17
C MET A 236 29.12 11.39 29.80
N ASP A 237 29.13 12.72 29.78
CA ASP A 237 28.03 13.56 30.23
C ASP A 237 27.46 14.33 29.04
N PRO A 238 26.11 14.48 28.95
CA PRO A 238 25.50 15.26 27.89
C PRO A 238 25.86 16.75 28.07
N PRO A 239 26.15 17.49 26.98
CA PRO A 239 26.23 18.95 27.02
C PRO A 239 24.97 19.56 27.66
N PRO A 240 25.06 20.71 28.33
CA PRO A 240 23.94 21.31 29.06
C PRO A 240 22.68 21.62 28.21
N LEU A 241 22.77 21.61 26.87
CA LEU A 241 21.66 21.85 25.93
C LEU A 241 21.20 20.57 25.17
N PHE A 242 21.65 19.39 25.58
CA PHE A 242 21.54 18.17 24.76
C PHE A 242 20.14 17.54 24.69
N ASN A 243 19.29 17.80 25.68
CA ASN A 243 17.95 17.20 25.78
C ASN A 243 16.86 18.05 25.13
N GLU A 244 17.19 19.22 24.59
CA GLU A 244 16.23 20.01 23.84
C GLU A 244 16.11 19.40 22.44
N VAL A 245 15.02 18.65 22.22
CA VAL A 245 14.57 18.33 20.86
C VAL A 245 14.53 19.65 20.10
N ASN A 246 15.26 19.71 18.99
CA ASN A 246 15.49 20.94 18.23
C ASN A 246 14.15 21.67 18.04
N ALA A 247 14.05 22.94 18.44
CA ALA A 247 12.77 23.68 18.46
C ALA A 247 12.06 23.67 17.08
N THR A 248 12.85 23.56 16.01
CA THR A 248 12.41 23.40 14.62
C THR A 248 11.61 22.11 14.37
N ILE A 249 12.00 20.99 14.98
CA ILE A 249 11.31 19.70 14.85
C ILE A 249 9.95 19.78 15.55
N ILE A 250 9.91 20.34 16.77
CA ILE A 250 8.64 20.53 17.51
C ILE A 250 7.71 21.47 16.75
N GLN A 251 8.24 22.54 16.16
CA GLN A 251 7.45 23.45 15.34
C GLN A 251 6.91 22.76 14.08
N ALA A 252 7.73 21.96 13.40
CA ALA A 252 7.31 21.19 12.24
C ALA A 252 6.20 20.19 12.59
N GLU A 253 6.34 19.45 13.70
CA GLU A 253 5.31 18.53 14.19
C GLU A 253 3.99 19.26 14.46
N ARG A 254 4.03 20.41 15.15
CA ARG A 254 2.82 21.23 15.39
C ARG A 254 2.14 21.66 14.10
N VAL A 255 2.91 22.12 13.11
CA VAL A 255 2.38 22.51 11.80
C VAL A 255 1.75 21.31 11.09
N THR A 256 2.37 20.13 11.16
CA THR A 256 1.78 18.91 10.57
C THR A 256 0.47 18.53 11.25
N CYS A 257 0.37 18.60 12.58
CA CYS A 257 -0.88 18.32 13.30
C CYS A 257 -2.00 19.28 12.93
N LEU A 258 -1.72 20.60 12.92
CA LEU A 258 -2.71 21.60 12.54
C LEU A 258 -3.21 21.42 11.10
N ARG A 259 -2.30 21.09 10.18
CA ARG A 259 -2.65 20.81 8.79
C ARG A 259 -3.51 19.56 8.67
N ASP A 260 -3.21 18.51 9.43
CA ASP A 260 -4.00 17.28 9.43
C ASP A 260 -5.42 17.51 9.94
N GLU A 261 -5.58 18.33 10.98
CA GLU A 261 -6.91 18.75 11.47
C GLU A 261 -7.69 19.57 10.42
N LEU A 262 -7.02 20.46 9.70
CA LEU A 262 -7.63 21.23 8.62
C LEU A 262 -8.05 20.34 7.44
N GLN A 263 -7.22 19.37 7.05
CA GLN A 263 -7.56 18.41 5.97
C GLN A 263 -8.85 17.65 6.29
N ILE A 264 -9.00 17.17 7.53
CA ILE A 264 -10.19 16.45 7.98
C ILE A 264 -11.42 17.36 7.91
N LYS A 265 -11.32 18.59 8.43
CA LYS A 265 -12.43 19.55 8.38
C LYS A 265 -12.86 19.87 6.95
N HIS A 266 -11.91 20.18 6.05
CA HIS A 266 -12.22 20.52 4.66
C HIS A 266 -12.83 19.32 3.91
N GLU A 267 -12.43 18.09 4.24
CA GLU A 267 -13.03 16.87 3.68
C GLU A 267 -14.46 16.64 4.19
N GLU A 268 -14.73 16.93 5.46
CA GLU A 268 -16.08 16.87 6.05
C GLU A 268 -17.00 17.96 5.46
N ASP A 269 -16.52 19.20 5.41
CA ASP A 269 -17.24 20.32 4.83
C ASP A 269 -17.55 20.06 3.35
N TYR A 270 -16.60 19.52 2.59
CA TYR A 270 -16.82 19.12 1.20
C TYR A 270 -17.90 18.02 1.06
N LYS A 271 -17.89 17.00 1.94
CA LYS A 271 -18.93 15.95 1.92
C LYS A 271 -20.32 16.52 2.21
N THR A 272 -20.43 17.38 3.22
CA THR A 272 -21.72 18.02 3.54
C THR A 272 -22.18 18.96 2.41
N ALA A 273 -21.24 19.63 1.74
CA ALA A 273 -21.51 20.47 0.57
C ALA A 273 -22.06 19.67 -0.62
N LEU A 274 -21.57 18.45 -0.87
CA LEU A 274 -22.07 17.60 -1.95
C LEU A 274 -23.57 17.30 -1.81
N ASP A 275 -24.01 16.96 -0.60
CA ASP A 275 -25.42 16.61 -0.33
C ASP A 275 -26.32 17.85 -0.28
N THR A 276 -25.84 18.93 0.34
CA THR A 276 -26.61 20.20 0.42
C THR A 276 -26.79 20.83 -0.96
N ILE A 277 -25.74 20.89 -1.79
CA ILE A 277 -25.83 21.42 -3.15
C ILE A 277 -26.70 20.53 -4.03
N LYS A 278 -26.57 19.20 -3.95
CA LYS A 278 -27.45 18.27 -4.68
C LYS A 278 -28.93 18.51 -4.34
N SER A 279 -29.23 18.66 -3.06
CA SER A 279 -30.60 18.92 -2.58
C SER A 279 -31.13 20.27 -3.09
N GLN A 280 -30.29 21.32 -3.09
CA GLN A 280 -30.65 22.63 -3.63
C GLN A 280 -30.90 22.59 -5.15
N LEU A 281 -30.04 21.89 -5.91
CA LEU A 281 -30.20 21.73 -7.35
C LEU A 281 -31.48 20.97 -7.70
N GLN A 282 -31.83 19.93 -6.94
CA GLN A 282 -33.07 19.20 -7.14
C GLN A 282 -34.32 20.07 -6.93
N LEU A 283 -34.28 20.99 -5.97
CA LEU A 283 -35.38 21.91 -5.68
C LEU A 283 -35.52 23.03 -6.73
N ILE A 284 -34.40 23.58 -7.21
CA ILE A 284 -34.40 24.71 -8.14
C ILE A 284 -34.52 24.24 -9.59
N GLU A 285 -33.62 23.35 -10.03
CA GLU A 285 -33.46 22.98 -11.44
C GLU A 285 -34.15 21.65 -11.78
N GLY A 286 -34.55 20.85 -10.79
CA GLY A 286 -35.08 19.51 -11.02
C GLY A 286 -36.41 19.48 -11.79
N ALA A 287 -37.29 20.47 -11.58
CA ALA A 287 -38.53 20.59 -12.36
C ALA A 287 -38.23 20.99 -13.81
N ASP A 288 -37.39 22.00 -14.01
CA ASP A 288 -37.02 22.53 -15.32
C ASP A 288 -36.30 21.46 -16.16
N ILE A 289 -35.35 20.73 -15.58
CA ILE A 289 -34.65 19.63 -16.26
C ILE A 289 -35.64 18.53 -16.68
N LYS A 290 -36.60 18.20 -15.82
CA LYS A 290 -37.63 17.19 -16.11
C LYS A 290 -38.55 17.62 -17.25
N GLU A 291 -38.96 18.87 -17.29
CA GLU A 291 -39.79 19.42 -18.37
C GLU A 291 -39.01 19.49 -19.68
N ASN A 292 -37.78 20.03 -19.65
CA ASN A 292 -36.91 20.09 -20.83
C ASN A 292 -36.66 18.70 -21.45
N LEU A 293 -36.35 17.69 -20.62
CA LEU A 293 -36.16 16.32 -21.12
C LEU A 293 -37.46 15.73 -21.68
N ARG A 294 -38.61 15.99 -21.05
CA ARG A 294 -39.91 15.55 -21.58
C ARG A 294 -40.21 16.18 -22.93
N ASP A 295 -39.98 17.47 -23.07
CA ASP A 295 -40.28 18.19 -24.31
C ASP A 295 -39.36 17.77 -25.45
N GLN A 296 -38.06 17.56 -25.17
CA GLN A 296 -37.14 16.98 -26.14
C GLN A 296 -37.58 15.59 -26.61
N ILE A 297 -37.98 14.71 -25.68
CA ILE A 297 -38.45 13.36 -26.03
C ILE A 297 -39.80 13.41 -26.78
N ARG A 298 -40.73 14.29 -26.39
CA ARG A 298 -42.00 14.49 -27.10
C ARG A 298 -41.77 15.00 -28.52
N HIS A 299 -40.88 15.96 -28.69
CA HIS A 299 -40.51 16.50 -30.00
C HIS A 299 -39.94 15.38 -30.89
N TRP A 300 -39.02 14.58 -30.37
CA TRP A 300 -38.49 13.42 -31.07
C TRP A 300 -39.58 12.41 -31.47
N ILE A 301 -40.53 12.08 -30.58
CA ILE A 301 -41.66 11.18 -30.90
C ILE A 301 -42.51 11.74 -32.06
N ILE A 302 -42.76 13.05 -32.07
CA ILE A 302 -43.55 13.73 -33.10
C ILE A 302 -42.80 13.73 -34.45
N GLU A 303 -41.51 14.05 -34.45
CA GLU A 303 -40.68 14.01 -35.66
C GLU A 303 -40.60 12.59 -36.24
N CYS A 304 -40.41 11.57 -35.40
CA CYS A 304 -40.44 10.18 -35.85
C CYS A 304 -41.80 9.79 -36.46
N ARG A 305 -42.92 10.25 -35.87
CA ARG A 305 -44.26 10.00 -36.43
C ARG A 305 -44.45 10.69 -37.77
N ASN A 306 -43.98 11.93 -37.91
CA ASN A 306 -44.10 12.69 -39.16
C ASN A 306 -43.31 12.03 -40.30
N LEU A 307 -42.17 11.38 -39.99
CA LEU A 307 -41.32 10.71 -40.96
C LEU A 307 -41.77 9.26 -41.28
N THR A 308 -42.30 8.51 -40.32
CA THR A 308 -42.59 7.06 -40.47
C THR A 308 -44.07 6.71 -40.49
N GLY A 309 -44.96 7.65 -40.19
CA GLY A 309 -46.41 7.44 -40.12
C GLY A 309 -46.89 6.59 -38.94
N THR A 310 -45.98 6.09 -38.09
CA THR A 310 -46.27 5.23 -36.93
C THR A 310 -45.49 5.68 -35.70
N PHE A 311 -45.96 5.31 -34.49
CA PHE A 311 -45.25 5.67 -33.26
C PHE A 311 -44.06 4.72 -33.03
N PRO A 312 -42.84 5.26 -32.81
CA PRO A 312 -41.67 4.44 -32.57
C PRO A 312 -41.80 3.58 -31.30
N GLU A 313 -40.99 2.52 -31.23
CA GLU A 313 -40.78 1.78 -29.98
C GLU A 313 -39.72 2.49 -29.15
N TYR A 314 -39.99 2.63 -27.85
CA TYR A 314 -39.10 3.34 -26.93
C TYR A 314 -37.97 2.40 -26.49
N PRO A 315 -36.69 2.82 -26.55
CA PRO A 315 -35.56 1.96 -26.18
C PRO A 315 -35.69 1.41 -24.76
N THR A 316 -35.29 0.16 -24.55
CA THR A 316 -35.38 -0.49 -23.24
C THR A 316 -34.30 0.04 -22.28
N ALA A 317 -34.47 -0.20 -20.96
CA ALA A 317 -33.52 0.28 -19.95
C ALA A 317 -32.15 -0.42 -20.08
N GLU A 318 -32.11 -1.62 -20.67
CA GLU A 318 -30.89 -2.40 -20.91
C GLU A 318 -30.09 -1.89 -22.12
N GLU A 319 -30.75 -1.16 -23.04
CA GLU A 319 -30.10 -0.56 -24.22
C GLU A 319 -29.55 0.84 -23.95
N GLY A 320 -30.00 1.52 -22.88
CA GLY A 320 -29.58 2.89 -22.54
C GLY A 320 -30.70 3.95 -22.64
N GLY A 321 -31.95 3.55 -22.86
CA GLY A 321 -33.12 4.44 -22.79
C GLY A 321 -33.05 5.65 -23.74
N SER A 322 -33.41 6.84 -23.25
CA SER A 322 -33.31 8.09 -24.02
C SER A 322 -31.88 8.57 -24.29
N ALA A 323 -30.85 8.06 -23.60
CA ALA A 323 -29.48 8.52 -23.83
C ALA A 323 -28.98 8.23 -25.25
N ILE A 324 -29.47 7.14 -25.87
CA ILE A 324 -29.21 6.80 -27.28
C ILE A 324 -29.90 7.78 -28.25
N ILE A 325 -31.05 8.34 -27.85
CA ILE A 325 -31.84 9.25 -28.67
C ILE A 325 -31.06 10.56 -28.90
N PHE A 326 -30.26 10.98 -27.92
CA PHE A 326 -29.52 12.25 -27.95
C PHE A 326 -28.01 12.10 -28.24
N SER A 327 -27.51 10.88 -28.45
CA SER A 327 -26.10 10.65 -28.82
C SER A 327 -25.88 10.90 -30.32
N ASN A 328 -25.87 12.17 -30.76
CA ASN A 328 -25.41 12.66 -32.07
C ASN A 328 -25.68 11.77 -33.30
N LYS A 329 -26.85 11.11 -33.37
CA LYS A 329 -27.30 10.32 -34.52
C LYS A 329 -28.55 10.97 -35.09
N THR A 330 -28.63 11.09 -36.41
CA THR A 330 -29.85 11.62 -37.05
C THR A 330 -31.02 10.67 -36.80
N PRO A 331 -32.27 11.17 -36.70
CA PRO A 331 -33.46 10.32 -36.49
C PRO A 331 -33.54 9.16 -37.49
N GLN A 332 -33.03 9.36 -38.72
CA GLN A 332 -32.95 8.35 -39.78
C GLN A 332 -31.94 7.22 -39.49
N GLN A 333 -30.79 7.50 -38.88
CA GLN A 333 -29.78 6.50 -38.50
C GLN A 333 -30.25 5.66 -37.31
N VAL A 334 -30.95 6.28 -36.36
CA VAL A 334 -31.55 5.57 -35.21
C VAL A 334 -32.66 4.61 -35.69
N ILE A 335 -33.46 5.01 -36.68
CA ILE A 335 -34.47 4.15 -37.31
C ILE A 335 -33.81 2.98 -38.07
N GLN A 336 -32.70 3.21 -38.78
CA GLN A 336 -31.94 2.15 -39.47
C GLN A 336 -31.29 1.16 -38.49
N ASP A 337 -30.75 1.64 -37.36
CA ASP A 337 -30.19 0.79 -36.30
C ASP A 337 -31.28 -0.04 -35.59
N ILE A 338 -32.48 0.53 -35.40
CA ILE A 338 -33.64 -0.20 -34.84
C ILE A 338 -34.16 -1.24 -35.83
N ILE A 339 -34.27 -0.93 -37.12
CA ILE A 339 -34.67 -1.88 -38.16
C ILE A 339 -33.63 -3.00 -38.29
N ALA A 340 -32.34 -2.67 -38.25
CA ALA A 340 -31.25 -3.65 -38.28
C ALA A 340 -31.27 -4.57 -37.05
N ASN A 341 -31.52 -4.03 -35.85
CA ASN A 341 -31.63 -4.81 -34.62
C ASN A 341 -32.92 -5.66 -34.56
N GLN A 342 -34.04 -5.16 -35.09
CA GLN A 342 -35.28 -5.93 -35.22
C GLN A 342 -35.15 -7.05 -36.27
N GLU A 343 -34.43 -6.81 -37.38
CA GLU A 343 -34.08 -7.84 -38.36
C GLU A 343 -33.07 -8.86 -37.81
N GLU A 344 -32.11 -8.46 -36.97
CA GLU A 344 -31.20 -9.37 -36.26
C GLU A 344 -31.92 -10.20 -35.21
N GLU A 345 -32.85 -9.62 -34.44
CA GLU A 345 -33.72 -10.35 -33.52
C GLU A 345 -34.62 -11.35 -34.27
N GLU A 346 -35.18 -10.97 -35.43
CA GLU A 346 -35.94 -11.87 -36.29
C GLU A 346 -35.07 -12.99 -36.88
N LYS A 347 -33.83 -12.69 -37.30
CA LYS A 347 -32.86 -13.70 -37.78
C LYS A 347 -32.46 -14.66 -36.65
N ARG A 348 -32.22 -14.16 -35.43
CA ARG A 348 -31.96 -14.99 -34.23
C ARG A 348 -33.17 -15.82 -33.79
N ARG A 349 -34.40 -15.34 -34.02
CA ARG A 349 -35.64 -16.11 -33.81
C ARG A 349 -35.90 -17.13 -34.92
N LYS A 350 -35.47 -16.87 -36.15
CA LYS A 350 -35.54 -17.78 -37.31
C LYS A 350 -34.47 -18.88 -37.26
N GLU A 351 -33.27 -18.60 -36.74
CA GLU A 351 -32.19 -19.60 -36.54
C GLU A 351 -32.46 -20.57 -35.38
N LYS A 352 -33.16 -20.14 -34.32
CA LYS A 352 -33.55 -21.03 -33.20
C LYS A 352 -34.60 -22.10 -33.56
N LYS A 353 -35.10 -22.14 -34.80
CA LYS A 353 -36.05 -23.17 -35.28
C LYS A 353 -35.48 -24.19 -36.27
N ARG A 354 -34.19 -24.14 -36.61
CA ARG A 354 -33.54 -25.18 -37.43
C ARG A 354 -32.24 -25.64 -36.80
N GLU A 355 -32.33 -26.49 -35.78
CA GLU A 355 -31.27 -27.48 -35.51
C GLU A 355 -31.75 -28.56 -34.54
N LYS A 356 -32.17 -29.71 -35.09
CA LYS A 356 -32.19 -31.00 -34.39
C LYS A 356 -31.80 -32.14 -35.35
N LYS A 357 -30.48 -32.43 -35.34
CA LYS A 357 -29.81 -33.76 -35.46
C LYS A 357 -29.86 -34.53 -36.81
N PRO A 358 -29.04 -35.59 -37.01
CA PRO A 358 -27.60 -35.80 -36.65
C PRO A 358 -26.79 -36.56 -37.75
N VAL A 359 -25.48 -36.32 -37.96
CA VAL A 359 -24.61 -37.37 -38.60
C VAL A 359 -23.15 -37.37 -38.10
N LYS A 360 -22.77 -38.58 -37.68
CA LYS A 360 -21.50 -39.34 -37.57
C LYS A 360 -20.11 -38.68 -37.67
N LYS A 361 -19.27 -39.16 -36.75
CA LYS A 361 -17.80 -39.11 -36.68
C LYS A 361 -17.11 -39.75 -37.90
N VAL A 362 -16.09 -39.08 -38.44
CA VAL A 362 -14.87 -39.73 -38.96
C VAL A 362 -13.66 -39.00 -38.37
N LYS A 363 -12.70 -39.80 -37.90
CA LYS A 363 -11.43 -39.38 -37.32
C LYS A 363 -10.48 -38.95 -38.45
N GLU A 364 -9.83 -37.81 -38.32
CA GLU A 364 -8.51 -37.60 -38.94
C GLU A 364 -7.54 -36.93 -37.96
N LYS A 365 -6.28 -37.33 -38.12
CA LYS A 365 -5.20 -37.34 -37.15
C LYS A 365 -4.64 -35.94 -36.90
N LYS A 366 -4.41 -35.59 -35.63
CA LYS A 366 -3.52 -34.49 -35.25
C LYS A 366 -2.08 -34.90 -35.58
N ALA A 367 -1.48 -34.24 -36.57
CA ALA A 367 -0.03 -34.16 -36.70
C ALA A 367 0.52 -33.21 -35.62
N PRO A 368 1.72 -33.49 -35.06
CA PRO A 368 2.30 -32.69 -33.99
C PRO A 368 2.78 -31.36 -34.56
N LYS A 369 2.40 -30.23 -33.93
CA LYS A 369 3.08 -28.97 -34.19
C LYS A 369 4.47 -29.06 -33.57
N GLU A 370 5.44 -29.18 -34.47
CA GLU A 370 6.86 -29.05 -34.19
C GLU A 370 7.14 -27.77 -33.41
N LYS A 371 7.99 -27.92 -32.39
CA LYS A 371 8.69 -26.82 -31.76
C LYS A 371 9.60 -26.18 -32.82
N SER A 372 9.12 -25.11 -33.46
CA SER A 372 9.97 -24.19 -34.17
C SER A 372 10.71 -23.33 -33.14
N LYS A 373 12.03 -23.50 -33.18
CA LYS A 373 13.11 -22.76 -32.52
C LYS A 373 12.76 -21.31 -32.17
N GLU A 374 13.13 -20.92 -30.95
CA GLU A 374 13.34 -19.53 -30.54
C GLU A 374 14.28 -18.86 -31.55
N GLU A 375 13.73 -17.99 -32.39
CA GLU A 375 14.46 -16.95 -33.10
C GLU A 375 13.92 -15.62 -32.54
N ASP A 376 14.83 -14.75 -32.12
CA ASP A 376 14.61 -13.58 -31.25
C ASP A 376 13.41 -12.69 -31.67
N GLU A 377 12.30 -12.83 -30.95
CA GLU A 377 11.20 -11.86 -31.02
C GLU A 377 11.71 -10.49 -30.51
N PRO A 378 11.46 -9.39 -31.25
CA PRO A 378 11.81 -8.06 -30.76
C PRO A 378 11.08 -7.78 -29.45
N TRP A 379 11.81 -7.43 -28.40
CA TRP A 379 11.21 -7.14 -27.10
C TRP A 379 10.29 -5.92 -27.20
N LYS A 380 9.08 -6.06 -26.68
CA LYS A 380 8.08 -5.00 -26.55
C LYS A 380 7.67 -4.87 -25.09
N MET A 381 7.46 -3.63 -24.65
CA MET A 381 6.97 -3.33 -23.30
C MET A 381 5.58 -3.90 -23.09
N SER A 382 5.29 -4.39 -21.88
CA SER A 382 3.96 -4.93 -21.59
C SER A 382 2.93 -3.80 -21.51
N PRO A 383 1.67 -4.04 -21.92
CA PRO A 383 0.63 -3.02 -21.78
C PRO A 383 0.42 -2.71 -20.30
N SER A 384 0.40 -1.41 -19.97
CA SER A 384 0.17 -0.93 -18.60
C SER A 384 -1.32 -0.87 -18.29
N ALA A 385 -1.69 -1.29 -17.08
CA ALA A 385 -3.05 -1.07 -16.56
C ALA A 385 -3.24 0.34 -15.97
N PHE A 386 -2.16 1.06 -15.68
CA PHE A 386 -2.20 2.34 -14.96
C PHE A 386 -1.97 3.57 -15.84
N LEU A 387 -1.38 3.42 -17.03
CA LEU A 387 -1.16 4.57 -17.94
C LEU A 387 -2.44 5.32 -18.27
N GLN A 388 -3.54 4.61 -18.52
CA GLN A 388 -4.84 5.25 -18.76
C GLN A 388 -5.30 6.10 -17.57
N THR A 389 -5.20 5.58 -16.34
CA THR A 389 -5.57 6.31 -15.12
C THR A 389 -4.72 7.57 -14.94
N ILE A 390 -3.42 7.49 -15.24
CA ILE A 390 -2.49 8.61 -15.16
C ILE A 390 -2.83 9.67 -16.24
N GLU A 391 -3.09 9.24 -17.48
CA GLU A 391 -3.47 10.11 -18.59
C GLU A 391 -4.79 10.83 -18.33
N GLU A 392 -5.82 10.13 -17.87
CA GLU A 392 -7.10 10.71 -17.47
C GLU A 392 -6.92 11.77 -16.39
N GLY A 393 -6.19 11.46 -15.32
CA GLY A 393 -5.92 12.41 -14.24
C GLY A 393 -5.15 13.65 -14.73
N ASN A 394 -4.21 13.43 -15.64
CA ASN A 394 -3.45 14.51 -16.25
C ASN A 394 -4.30 15.39 -17.20
N ASN A 395 -5.26 14.81 -17.92
CA ASN A 395 -6.21 15.56 -18.75
C ASN A 395 -7.15 16.41 -17.90
N ILE A 396 -7.70 15.83 -16.82
CA ILE A 396 -8.52 16.57 -15.84
C ILE A 396 -7.75 17.76 -15.27
N TYR A 397 -6.48 17.56 -14.94
CA TYR A 397 -5.63 18.67 -14.49
C TYR A 397 -5.46 19.75 -15.57
N LYS A 398 -5.19 19.38 -16.82
CA LYS A 398 -5.00 20.33 -17.93
C LYS A 398 -6.24 21.16 -18.20
N GLU A 399 -7.40 20.53 -18.15
CA GLU A 399 -8.69 21.16 -18.42
C GLU A 399 -9.13 22.08 -17.28
N ILE A 400 -9.00 21.61 -16.04
CA ILE A 400 -9.63 22.27 -14.88
C ILE A 400 -8.65 23.13 -14.09
N TRP A 401 -7.43 22.65 -13.84
CA TRP A 401 -6.55 23.23 -12.81
C TRP A 401 -5.34 23.98 -13.36
N LYS A 402 -4.90 23.69 -14.60
CA LYS A 402 -3.67 24.27 -15.15
C LYS A 402 -3.71 25.80 -15.24
N ASN A 403 -4.84 26.38 -15.67
CA ASN A 403 -4.99 27.81 -15.91
C ASN A 403 -5.99 28.47 -14.94
N LYS A 404 -6.38 27.78 -13.86
CA LYS A 404 -7.38 28.29 -12.92
C LYS A 404 -6.73 29.29 -11.98
N ASP A 405 -7.29 30.49 -11.91
CA ASP A 405 -6.86 31.50 -10.95
C ASP A 405 -7.46 31.19 -9.57
N GLU A 406 -6.60 31.00 -8.59
CA GLU A 406 -6.94 30.70 -7.20
C GLU A 406 -6.44 31.76 -6.23
N SER A 407 -6.07 32.94 -6.72
CA SER A 407 -5.59 34.04 -5.89
C SER A 407 -6.52 34.39 -4.72
N LEU A 408 -7.83 34.18 -4.90
CA LEU A 408 -8.86 34.42 -3.88
C LEU A 408 -9.12 33.23 -2.94
N ASN A 409 -8.65 32.02 -3.28
CA ASN A 409 -8.86 30.81 -2.46
C ASN A 409 -7.62 30.50 -1.59
N PHE A 410 -7.21 31.44 -0.74
CA PHE A 410 -6.05 31.27 0.15
C PHE A 410 -6.26 30.13 1.17
N LEU A 411 -7.49 29.96 1.66
CA LEU A 411 -7.84 28.93 2.63
C LEU A 411 -7.87 27.52 2.03
N GLN A 412 -7.89 27.39 0.69
CA GLN A 412 -8.02 26.11 0.00
C GLN A 412 -9.33 25.37 0.35
N ASP A 413 -10.43 26.12 0.37
CA ASP A 413 -11.77 25.57 0.51
C ASP A 413 -12.23 24.90 -0.79
N TYR A 414 -13.29 24.10 -0.72
CA TYR A 414 -13.86 23.46 -1.91
C TYR A 414 -14.49 24.49 -2.86
N ASP A 415 -14.52 24.15 -4.14
CA ASP A 415 -15.19 24.98 -5.15
C ASP A 415 -16.66 24.51 -5.34
N PRO A 416 -17.65 25.35 -4.99
CA PRO A 416 -19.06 25.00 -5.12
C PRO A 416 -19.54 24.92 -6.57
N GLU A 417 -18.93 25.61 -7.52
CA GLU A 417 -19.36 25.58 -8.93
C GLU A 417 -19.03 24.23 -9.57
N MET A 418 -17.83 23.73 -9.30
CA MET A 418 -17.41 22.38 -9.68
C MET A 418 -18.36 21.31 -9.16
N ILE A 419 -18.79 21.45 -7.89
CA ILE A 419 -19.77 20.53 -7.29
C ILE A 419 -21.12 20.64 -8.02
N LYS A 420 -21.58 21.85 -8.32
CA LYS A 420 -22.85 22.05 -9.03
C LYS A 420 -22.84 21.39 -10.39
N GLU A 421 -21.77 21.54 -11.17
CA GLU A 421 -21.65 20.92 -12.49
C GLU A 421 -21.65 19.39 -12.43
N GLU A 422 -20.91 18.80 -11.49
CA GLU A 422 -20.89 17.35 -11.28
C GLU A 422 -22.26 16.82 -10.84
N LYS A 423 -22.88 17.48 -9.85
CA LYS A 423 -24.19 17.09 -9.34
C LYS A 423 -25.33 17.35 -10.33
N ARG A 424 -25.23 18.35 -11.21
CA ARG A 424 -26.18 18.55 -12.31
C ARG A 424 -26.21 17.35 -13.26
N LYS A 425 -25.04 16.82 -13.64
CA LYS A 425 -24.96 15.63 -14.51
C LYS A 425 -25.53 14.38 -13.83
N GLU A 426 -25.22 14.17 -12.55
CA GLU A 426 -25.81 13.09 -11.75
C GLU A 426 -27.34 13.23 -11.69
N LEU A 427 -27.83 14.42 -11.33
CA LEU A 427 -29.25 14.72 -11.21
C LEU A 427 -29.98 14.57 -12.54
N GLU A 428 -29.42 15.05 -13.64
CA GLU A 428 -29.96 14.86 -14.99
C GLU A 428 -30.08 13.39 -15.34
N SER A 429 -29.08 12.56 -15.00
CA SER A 429 -29.14 11.11 -15.23
C SER A 429 -30.23 10.42 -14.39
N GLU A 430 -30.39 10.82 -13.12
CA GLU A 430 -31.44 10.30 -12.23
C GLU A 430 -32.84 10.71 -12.71
N ILE A 431 -33.03 11.98 -13.11
CA ILE A 431 -34.27 12.50 -13.66
C ILE A 431 -34.58 11.85 -15.02
N ARG A 432 -33.56 11.62 -15.85
CA ARG A 432 -33.72 10.97 -17.17
C ARG A 432 -34.35 9.59 -17.03
N VAL A 433 -33.92 8.79 -16.07
CA VAL A 433 -34.55 7.47 -15.80
C VAL A 433 -36.03 7.62 -15.43
N GLN A 434 -36.38 8.61 -14.59
CA GLN A 434 -37.77 8.87 -14.21
C GLN A 434 -38.61 9.36 -15.40
N VAL A 435 -38.04 10.24 -16.24
CA VAL A 435 -38.71 10.75 -17.44
C VAL A 435 -38.92 9.61 -18.44
N ASP A 436 -37.93 8.76 -18.68
CA ASP A 436 -38.04 7.62 -19.61
C ASP A 436 -39.20 6.68 -19.22
N GLU A 437 -39.36 6.40 -17.92
CA GLU A 437 -40.46 5.57 -17.45
C GLU A 437 -41.82 6.25 -17.66
N LEU A 438 -41.92 7.55 -17.41
CA LEU A 438 -43.13 8.34 -17.66
C LEU A 438 -43.45 8.43 -19.16
N MET A 439 -42.45 8.64 -20.01
CA MET A 439 -42.62 8.70 -21.46
C MET A 439 -43.02 7.35 -22.06
N ARG A 440 -42.55 6.22 -21.50
CA ARG A 440 -43.04 4.88 -21.87
C ARG A 440 -44.52 4.70 -21.54
N GLN A 441 -45.00 5.26 -20.43
CA GLN A 441 -46.41 5.24 -20.06
C GLN A 441 -47.23 6.15 -20.96
N GLU A 442 -46.76 7.38 -21.25
CA GLU A 442 -47.40 8.29 -22.20
C GLU A 442 -47.53 7.64 -23.58
N LEU A 443 -46.47 7.02 -24.12
CA LEU A 443 -46.51 6.32 -25.40
C LEU A 443 -47.51 5.16 -25.43
N LYS A 444 -47.61 4.37 -24.34
CA LYS A 444 -48.65 3.33 -24.24
C LYS A 444 -50.05 3.93 -24.28
N ASN A 445 -50.27 5.01 -23.55
CA ASN A 445 -51.56 5.70 -23.50
C ASN A 445 -51.93 6.32 -24.86
N ILE A 446 -50.96 6.92 -25.56
CA ILE A 446 -51.14 7.49 -26.90
C ILE A 446 -51.42 6.39 -27.92
N LYS A 447 -50.69 5.27 -27.89
CA LYS A 447 -50.98 4.10 -28.75
C LYS A 447 -52.39 3.54 -28.49
N LEU A 448 -52.82 3.47 -27.23
CA LEU A 448 -54.18 3.06 -26.87
C LEU A 448 -55.24 4.06 -27.33
N ALA A 449 -54.99 5.36 -27.26
CA ALA A 449 -55.90 6.40 -27.72
C ALA A 449 -56.06 6.41 -29.25
N VAL A 450 -54.96 6.28 -29.99
CA VAL A 450 -54.96 6.24 -31.46
C VAL A 450 -55.56 4.94 -32.00
N ASN A 451 -55.41 3.82 -31.28
CA ASN A 451 -56.08 2.57 -31.63
C ASN A 451 -57.58 2.57 -31.29
N ARG A 452 -58.03 3.41 -30.34
CA ARG A 452 -59.47 3.61 -30.05
C ARG A 452 -60.21 4.37 -31.16
N GLU A 453 -59.53 5.14 -32.00
CA GLU A 453 -60.13 5.80 -33.17
C GLU A 453 -60.28 4.89 -34.39
N LYS A 454 -59.65 3.69 -34.40
CA LYS A 454 -59.61 2.81 -35.58
C LYS A 454 -60.46 1.53 -35.54
N GLU A 455 -61.20 1.21 -34.48
CA GLU A 455 -61.98 -0.06 -34.46
C GLU A 455 -63.36 0.05 -33.75
N LEU A 456 -64.43 -0.32 -34.47
CA LEU A 456 -65.69 -0.86 -33.93
C LEU A 456 -65.55 -2.39 -33.70
N PRO A 457 -66.39 -3.01 -32.85
CA PRO A 457 -65.96 -4.07 -31.93
C PRO A 457 -66.27 -5.50 -32.40
N VAL A 458 -65.40 -6.49 -32.13
CA VAL A 458 -65.81 -7.91 -32.06
C VAL A 458 -65.00 -8.76 -31.05
N LYS A 459 -65.75 -9.19 -30.02
CA LYS A 459 -65.80 -10.47 -29.26
C LYS A 459 -64.62 -11.05 -28.48
N ALA A 460 -65.02 -11.47 -27.27
CA ALA A 460 -64.31 -12.22 -26.24
C ALA A 460 -63.85 -13.63 -26.65
N GLY A 461 -62.73 -14.06 -26.06
CA GLY A 461 -62.23 -15.43 -26.14
C GLY A 461 -61.29 -15.84 -25.02
N LYS A 462 -61.87 -16.31 -23.91
CA LYS A 462 -61.37 -17.30 -22.92
C LYS A 462 -60.03 -17.08 -22.17
N LYS A 463 -60.18 -16.93 -20.84
CA LYS A 463 -59.23 -17.38 -19.81
C LYS A 463 -58.90 -18.88 -19.99
N LYS A 464 -57.61 -19.23 -19.93
CA LYS A 464 -57.13 -20.49 -19.36
C LYS A 464 -55.96 -20.19 -18.42
N GLY A 465 -56.19 -20.49 -17.14
CA GLY A 465 -55.17 -20.43 -16.10
C GLY A 465 -54.06 -21.46 -16.33
N GLY A 466 -52.83 -21.06 -16.00
CA GLY A 466 -51.65 -21.90 -16.06
C GLY A 466 -50.73 -21.62 -14.87
N LYS A 467 -51.02 -22.31 -13.76
CA LYS A 467 -50.13 -22.69 -12.65
C LYS A 467 -48.80 -21.92 -12.50
N ASN A 468 -48.73 -21.15 -11.42
CA ASN A 468 -47.50 -20.89 -10.69
C ASN A 468 -46.85 -22.25 -10.34
N LYS A 469 -45.74 -22.59 -11.00
CA LYS A 469 -44.82 -23.64 -10.58
C LYS A 469 -43.49 -22.97 -10.24
N ASN A 470 -43.26 -22.84 -8.94
CA ASN A 470 -41.93 -22.78 -8.33
C ASN A 470 -41.00 -23.75 -9.06
N LYS A 471 -40.01 -23.21 -9.78
CA LYS A 471 -38.83 -23.97 -10.19
C LYS A 471 -37.66 -23.46 -9.36
N GLY A 472 -37.34 -24.25 -8.35
CA GLY A 472 -36.15 -24.10 -7.53
C GLY A 472 -34.90 -23.94 -8.39
N LYS A 473 -34.12 -22.92 -8.04
CA LYS A 473 -32.76 -22.75 -8.56
C LYS A 473 -31.89 -23.85 -7.95
N LYS A 474 -31.77 -24.94 -8.70
CA LYS A 474 -30.83 -26.03 -8.46
C LYS A 474 -29.42 -25.46 -8.32
N GLY A 475 -28.72 -25.95 -7.30
CA GLY A 475 -27.46 -25.41 -6.80
C GLY A 475 -26.39 -25.24 -7.86
N ARG A 476 -25.77 -24.07 -7.82
CA ARG A 476 -24.47 -23.80 -8.44
C ARG A 476 -23.43 -24.51 -7.58
N ARG A 477 -23.08 -25.74 -7.97
CA ARG A 477 -21.96 -26.48 -7.38
C ARG A 477 -20.66 -25.73 -7.68
N GLY A 478 -19.85 -25.52 -6.65
CA GLY A 478 -18.47 -25.06 -6.76
C GLY A 478 -18.14 -23.77 -6.01
N LYS A 479 -18.67 -23.53 -4.81
CA LYS A 479 -17.98 -22.71 -3.82
C LYS A 479 -17.67 -23.61 -2.64
N ASP A 480 -16.43 -23.58 -2.17
CA ASP A 480 -16.00 -24.28 -0.96
C ASP A 480 -17.06 -24.06 0.12
N LYS A 481 -17.57 -25.16 0.71
CA LYS A 481 -18.53 -25.06 1.81
C LYS A 481 -17.82 -24.31 2.94
N ASP A 482 -18.26 -23.09 3.23
CA ASP A 482 -17.76 -22.35 4.37
C ASP A 482 -18.04 -23.17 5.63
N LEU A 483 -16.99 -23.64 6.30
CA LEU A 483 -17.10 -24.53 7.45
C LEU A 483 -17.58 -23.78 8.71
N THR A 484 -17.79 -22.46 8.61
CA THR A 484 -18.18 -21.54 9.70
C THR A 484 -19.32 -20.61 9.30
N ALA A 485 -20.21 -21.03 8.39
CA ALA A 485 -21.31 -20.19 7.88
C ALA A 485 -22.23 -19.65 9.00
N ASP A 486 -22.38 -20.41 10.10
CA ASP A 486 -23.29 -20.08 11.21
C ASP A 486 -22.65 -19.22 12.33
N ARG A 487 -21.37 -18.82 12.19
CA ARG A 487 -20.62 -18.05 13.22
C ARG A 487 -20.37 -16.60 12.79
N THR A 488 -20.53 -15.67 13.74
CA THR A 488 -20.22 -14.23 13.57
C THR A 488 -18.71 -13.98 13.48
N ILE A 489 -18.32 -12.92 12.78
CA ILE A 489 -16.90 -12.56 12.58
C ILE A 489 -16.23 -12.19 13.90
N GLU A 490 -16.95 -11.52 14.80
CA GLU A 490 -16.45 -11.12 16.13
C GLU A 490 -16.13 -12.33 17.02
N SER A 491 -16.96 -13.38 16.98
CA SER A 491 -16.69 -14.64 17.67
C SER A 491 -15.44 -15.33 17.11
N LEU A 492 -15.30 -15.37 15.79
CA LEU A 492 -14.10 -15.93 15.14
C LEU A 492 -12.85 -15.08 15.45
N TYR A 493 -13.00 -13.77 15.53
CA TYR A 493 -11.92 -12.87 15.90
C TYR A 493 -11.46 -13.16 17.33
N LYS A 494 -12.39 -13.22 18.29
CA LYS A 494 -12.10 -13.56 19.69
C LYS A 494 -11.40 -14.92 19.82
N GLU A 495 -11.92 -15.95 19.14
CA GLU A 495 -11.32 -17.29 19.08
C GLU A 495 -9.85 -17.24 18.57
N LEU A 496 -9.57 -16.47 17.52
CA LEU A 496 -8.21 -16.33 16.99
C LEU A 496 -7.25 -15.55 17.91
N VAL A 497 -7.75 -14.59 18.68
CA VAL A 497 -6.95 -13.87 19.69
C VAL A 497 -6.67 -14.78 20.90
N GLU A 498 -7.68 -15.49 21.40
CA GLU A 498 -7.55 -16.47 22.49
C GLU A 498 -6.53 -17.56 22.15
N GLU A 499 -6.58 -18.07 20.92
CA GLU A 499 -5.61 -19.04 20.40
C GLU A 499 -4.26 -18.41 20.03
N GLY A 500 -4.05 -17.10 20.23
CA GLY A 500 -2.80 -16.40 19.93
C GLY A 500 -2.38 -16.48 18.45
N LEU A 501 -3.32 -16.73 17.54
CA LEU A 501 -3.10 -16.74 16.09
C LEU A 501 -3.16 -15.32 15.52
N LEU A 502 -3.95 -14.44 16.12
CA LEU A 502 -3.94 -13.01 15.83
C LEU A 502 -3.11 -12.30 16.90
N VAL A 503 -2.04 -11.62 16.49
CA VAL A 503 -1.04 -11.04 17.39
C VAL A 503 -1.05 -9.51 17.27
N GLN A 504 -0.89 -8.83 18.41
CA GLN A 504 -0.70 -7.38 18.42
C GLN A 504 0.58 -6.99 17.67
N THR A 505 0.46 -6.04 16.76
CA THR A 505 1.58 -5.51 16.00
C THR A 505 2.42 -4.56 16.85
N LEU A 506 3.74 -4.72 16.79
CA LEU A 506 4.67 -3.75 17.37
C LEU A 506 4.69 -2.50 16.50
N LYS A 507 4.52 -1.32 17.10
CA LYS A 507 4.54 -0.03 16.39
C LYS A 507 5.98 0.31 16.01
N VAL A 508 6.36 -0.01 14.77
CA VAL A 508 7.69 0.24 14.20
C VAL A 508 7.51 0.78 12.80
N ASN A 509 8.25 1.83 12.46
CA ASN A 509 8.19 2.42 11.13
C ASN A 509 9.26 1.80 10.22
N LEU A 510 9.04 1.82 8.90
CA LEU A 510 10.03 1.34 7.95
C LEU A 510 11.28 2.23 7.94
N SER A 511 11.12 3.52 8.23
CA SER A 511 12.22 4.49 8.35
C SER A 511 13.22 4.14 9.44
N ASP A 512 12.78 3.43 10.49
CA ASP A 512 13.65 2.97 11.59
C ASP A 512 14.61 1.85 11.14
N TYR A 513 14.37 1.24 9.98
CA TYR A 513 15.30 0.29 9.36
C TYR A 513 16.40 1.04 8.60
N ILE A 514 17.50 1.30 9.31
CA ILE A 514 18.65 2.06 8.81
C ILE A 514 19.49 1.19 7.86
N GLY A 515 19.76 1.74 6.66
CA GLY A 515 20.62 1.15 5.65
C GLY A 515 21.18 2.22 4.72
N GLU A 516 22.44 2.07 4.31
CA GLU A 516 23.05 2.91 3.28
C GLU A 516 23.00 2.23 1.90
N TYR A 517 23.07 3.04 0.85
CA TYR A 517 23.06 2.60 -0.54
C TYR A 517 24.44 2.09 -0.98
N SER A 518 24.47 1.09 -1.87
CA SER A 518 25.72 0.59 -2.46
C SER A 518 26.07 1.38 -3.72
N TYR A 519 27.11 2.22 -3.64
CA TYR A 519 27.55 3.09 -4.74
C TYR A 519 28.39 2.40 -5.84
N LEU A 520 28.80 1.15 -5.63
CA LEU A 520 29.69 0.41 -6.54
C LEU A 520 29.00 -0.80 -7.19
N GLY A 521 27.68 -0.93 -7.06
CA GLY A 521 26.95 -2.11 -7.50
C GLY A 521 27.03 -2.34 -9.01
N ALA A 522 26.77 -1.30 -9.80
CA ALA A 522 26.83 -1.39 -11.27
C ALA A 522 28.25 -1.68 -11.76
N THR A 523 29.26 -1.03 -11.16
CA THR A 523 30.67 -1.25 -11.49
C THR A 523 31.12 -2.68 -11.19
N LEU A 524 30.69 -3.25 -10.05
CA LEU A 524 31.02 -4.64 -9.70
C LEU A 524 30.40 -5.65 -10.66
N ARG A 525 29.13 -5.43 -11.08
CA ARG A 525 28.48 -6.29 -12.07
C ARG A 525 29.18 -6.27 -13.44
N ARG A 526 29.73 -5.13 -13.86
CA ARG A 526 30.55 -5.04 -15.10
C ARG A 526 31.80 -5.92 -15.05
N VAL A 527 32.32 -6.20 -13.86
CA VAL A 527 33.47 -7.09 -13.61
C VAL A 527 33.01 -8.53 -13.30
N SER A 528 31.74 -8.85 -13.55
CA SER A 528 31.13 -10.17 -13.28
C SER A 528 31.14 -10.59 -11.80
N ILE A 529 31.22 -9.61 -10.89
CA ILE A 529 31.09 -9.83 -9.44
C ILE A 529 29.68 -9.41 -9.05
N GLU A 530 28.86 -10.34 -8.56
CA GLU A 530 27.54 -10.00 -8.04
C GLU A 530 27.70 -9.38 -6.63
N PRO A 531 27.41 -8.07 -6.46
CA PRO A 531 27.50 -7.44 -5.16
C PRO A 531 26.44 -7.97 -4.21
N MET A 532 26.79 -8.01 -2.92
CA MET A 532 25.80 -8.27 -1.87
C MET A 532 24.78 -7.12 -1.85
N PRO A 533 23.48 -7.41 -1.73
CA PRO A 533 22.46 -6.37 -1.68
C PRO A 533 22.65 -5.47 -0.47
N SER A 534 22.28 -4.21 -0.56
CA SER A 534 22.32 -3.28 0.58
C SER A 534 21.06 -3.37 1.43
N LEU A 535 21.12 -2.88 2.67
CA LEU A 535 19.93 -2.80 3.53
C LEU A 535 18.90 -1.80 2.99
N LEU A 536 19.35 -0.79 2.24
CA LEU A 536 18.47 0.15 1.55
C LEU A 536 17.64 -0.56 0.48
N ASP A 537 18.27 -1.42 -0.31
CA ASP A 537 17.58 -2.19 -1.36
C ASP A 537 16.51 -3.10 -0.74
N VAL A 538 16.85 -3.76 0.38
CA VAL A 538 15.88 -4.57 1.14
C VAL A 538 14.68 -3.73 1.61
N ARG A 539 14.93 -2.51 2.09
CA ARG A 539 13.89 -1.57 2.51
C ARG A 539 12.98 -1.17 1.34
N GLN A 540 13.56 -0.83 0.20
CA GLN A 540 12.83 -0.48 -1.02
C GLN A 540 11.99 -1.65 -1.53
N LEU A 541 12.54 -2.87 -1.57
CA LEU A 541 11.79 -4.06 -2.00
C LEU A 541 10.61 -4.38 -1.06
N ILE A 542 10.76 -4.13 0.24
CA ILE A 542 9.66 -4.28 1.21
C ILE A 542 8.59 -3.21 1.00
N ALA A 543 8.97 -1.96 0.69
CA ALA A 543 8.02 -0.94 0.31
C ALA A 543 7.23 -1.38 -0.93
N LEU A 544 7.94 -1.74 -2.01
CA LEU A 544 7.36 -2.12 -3.30
C LEU A 544 6.46 -3.37 -3.24
N TYR A 545 6.92 -4.46 -2.65
CA TYR A 545 6.17 -5.73 -2.67
C TYR A 545 5.26 -5.92 -1.45
N GLY A 546 5.59 -5.29 -0.34
CA GLY A 546 4.88 -5.47 0.93
C GLY A 546 3.88 -4.37 1.24
N ILE A 547 4.28 -3.10 1.11
CA ILE A 547 3.51 -1.97 1.67
C ILE A 547 2.61 -1.32 0.62
N LEU A 548 3.14 -0.96 -0.55
CA LEU A 548 2.37 -0.24 -1.58
C LEU A 548 1.13 -1.02 -2.05
N PRO A 549 1.21 -2.32 -2.37
CA PRO A 549 0.04 -3.09 -2.79
C PRO A 549 -0.96 -3.28 -1.65
N LEU A 550 -0.52 -3.42 -0.39
CA LEU A 550 -1.44 -3.56 0.73
C LEU A 550 -2.16 -2.25 1.10
N GLY A 551 -1.53 -1.12 0.86
CA GLY A 551 -2.07 0.21 1.17
C GLY A 551 -3.27 0.56 0.30
N SER A 552 -3.11 0.49 -1.02
CA SER A 552 -4.12 0.89 -2.01
C SER A 552 -4.82 -0.31 -2.67
N ALA A 553 -6.15 -0.30 -2.66
CA ALA A 553 -6.95 -1.39 -3.24
C ALA A 553 -6.88 -1.42 -4.78
N GLU A 554 -6.87 -0.26 -5.42
CA GLU A 554 -6.79 -0.13 -6.87
C GLU A 554 -5.46 -0.67 -7.41
N VAL A 555 -4.36 -0.32 -6.72
CA VAL A 555 -3.02 -0.82 -7.06
C VAL A 555 -2.93 -2.33 -6.82
N HIS A 556 -3.44 -2.85 -5.72
CA HIS A 556 -3.43 -4.31 -5.45
C HIS A 556 -4.12 -5.13 -6.55
N GLN A 557 -5.22 -4.61 -7.09
CA GLN A 557 -6.05 -5.33 -8.06
C GLN A 557 -5.42 -5.39 -9.46
N HIS A 558 -4.77 -4.29 -9.88
CA HIS A 558 -4.28 -4.13 -11.25
C HIS A 558 -2.76 -4.33 -11.38
N ALA A 559 -1.98 -4.13 -10.31
CA ALA A 559 -0.53 -4.29 -10.34
C ALA A 559 -0.10 -5.77 -10.34
N PRO A 560 1.17 -6.07 -10.68
CA PRO A 560 1.72 -7.42 -10.57
C PRO A 560 1.55 -7.98 -9.14
N LEU A 561 0.66 -8.96 -9.00
CA LEU A 561 0.19 -9.41 -7.70
C LEU A 561 1.21 -10.29 -6.97
N VAL A 562 1.83 -9.73 -5.94
CA VAL A 562 2.69 -10.47 -4.99
C VAL A 562 1.85 -10.97 -3.82
N LYS A 563 1.53 -12.28 -3.82
CA LYS A 563 0.77 -12.93 -2.75
C LYS A 563 1.66 -13.43 -1.61
N SER A 564 2.94 -13.68 -1.89
CA SER A 564 3.86 -14.27 -0.93
C SER A 564 5.29 -13.74 -1.04
N LEU A 565 5.81 -13.36 0.12
CA LEU A 565 7.15 -12.81 0.33
C LEU A 565 7.95 -13.70 1.29
N LEU A 566 9.22 -13.95 1.01
CA LEU A 566 10.12 -14.65 1.91
C LEU A 566 11.33 -13.78 2.25
N LEU A 567 11.55 -13.53 3.54
CA LEU A 567 12.74 -12.86 4.06
C LEU A 567 13.77 -13.90 4.53
N VAL A 568 14.88 -14.00 3.79
CA VAL A 568 15.99 -14.93 4.05
C VAL A 568 17.15 -14.15 4.64
N GLY A 569 17.79 -14.64 5.70
CA GLY A 569 19.00 -13.99 6.21
C GLY A 569 19.45 -14.54 7.56
N PRO A 570 20.58 -14.07 8.10
CA PRO A 570 21.05 -14.51 9.41
C PRO A 570 20.08 -14.09 10.54
N SER A 571 20.29 -14.63 11.74
CA SER A 571 19.57 -14.15 12.93
C SER A 571 20.04 -12.76 13.33
N GLY A 572 19.13 -11.92 13.85
CA GLY A 572 19.47 -10.61 14.39
C GLY A 572 19.50 -9.45 13.38
N VAL A 573 19.19 -9.69 12.10
CA VAL A 573 19.12 -8.63 11.06
C VAL A 573 17.76 -7.93 10.97
N GLY A 574 16.88 -8.09 11.95
CA GLY A 574 15.60 -7.37 11.96
C GLY A 574 14.48 -7.95 11.09
N LYS A 575 14.57 -9.20 10.60
CA LYS A 575 13.50 -9.82 9.77
C LYS A 575 12.10 -9.76 10.40
N LYS A 576 11.99 -10.02 11.70
CA LYS A 576 10.71 -9.90 12.44
C LYS A 576 10.23 -8.45 12.51
N MET A 577 11.16 -7.51 12.70
CA MET A 577 10.87 -6.08 12.71
C MET A 577 10.29 -5.61 11.37
N LEU A 578 10.84 -6.08 10.24
CA LEU A 578 10.33 -5.76 8.91
C LEU A 578 8.88 -6.24 8.70
N VAL A 579 8.52 -7.41 9.22
CA VAL A 579 7.13 -7.91 9.18
C VAL A 579 6.20 -6.98 9.98
N HIS A 580 6.60 -6.57 11.18
CA HIS A 580 5.83 -5.63 11.99
C HIS A 580 5.77 -4.22 11.37
N ALA A 581 6.82 -3.79 10.67
CA ALA A 581 6.85 -2.53 9.93
C ALA A 581 5.83 -2.54 8.79
N ILE A 582 5.77 -3.61 7.99
CA ILE A 582 4.74 -3.76 6.94
C ILE A 582 3.34 -3.62 7.54
N CYS A 583 3.08 -4.24 8.69
CA CYS A 583 1.77 -4.17 9.34
C CYS A 583 1.48 -2.77 9.90
N SER A 584 2.47 -2.11 10.50
CA SER A 584 2.33 -0.78 11.09
C SER A 584 2.06 0.28 10.03
N GLU A 585 2.77 0.23 8.91
CA GLU A 585 2.67 1.21 7.82
C GLU A 585 1.40 1.05 6.99
N THR A 586 0.83 -0.16 6.93
CA THR A 586 -0.41 -0.45 6.18
C THR A 586 -1.66 -0.49 7.06
N GLY A 587 -1.50 -0.51 8.39
CA GLY A 587 -2.58 -0.75 9.34
C GLY A 587 -3.16 -2.16 9.24
N ALA A 588 -2.36 -3.13 8.82
CA ALA A 588 -2.80 -4.51 8.58
C ALA A 588 -2.83 -5.37 9.84
N ASN A 589 -3.76 -6.32 9.90
CA ASN A 589 -3.80 -7.34 10.95
C ASN A 589 -2.68 -8.35 10.77
N LEU A 590 -2.04 -8.77 11.87
CA LEU A 590 -0.97 -9.75 11.86
C LEU A 590 -1.46 -11.11 12.37
N PHE A 591 -1.43 -12.11 11.49
CA PHE A 591 -1.70 -13.51 11.84
C PHE A 591 -0.39 -14.30 11.94
N ASN A 592 -0.11 -14.92 13.08
CA ASN A 592 1.09 -15.71 13.31
C ASN A 592 0.80 -17.22 13.14
N LEU A 593 1.21 -17.76 11.99
CA LEU A 593 1.11 -19.18 11.64
C LEU A 593 2.47 -19.93 11.73
N SER A 594 3.34 -19.50 12.64
CA SER A 594 4.61 -20.19 12.90
C SER A 594 4.38 -21.63 13.38
N ALA A 595 5.29 -22.55 13.03
CA ALA A 595 5.16 -23.96 13.39
C ALA A 595 5.07 -24.18 14.92
N GLU A 596 5.79 -23.39 15.70
CA GLU A 596 5.73 -23.40 17.17
C GLU A 596 4.37 -22.94 17.70
N ASN A 597 3.76 -21.94 17.06
CA ASN A 597 2.48 -21.38 17.51
C ASN A 597 1.31 -22.33 17.22
N ILE A 598 1.42 -23.15 16.17
CA ILE A 598 0.38 -24.09 15.73
C ILE A 598 0.49 -25.45 16.44
N ALA A 599 1.63 -25.74 17.08
CA ALA A 599 1.83 -26.99 17.80
C ALA A 599 0.75 -27.16 18.88
N GLY A 600 0.06 -28.31 18.87
CA GLY A 600 -1.03 -28.61 19.82
C GLY A 600 -2.38 -27.96 19.53
N LYS A 601 -2.46 -26.88 18.73
CA LYS A 601 -3.72 -26.19 18.42
C LYS A 601 -4.53 -26.92 17.35
N TYR A 602 -5.85 -26.99 17.53
CA TYR A 602 -6.82 -27.65 16.64
C TYR A 602 -6.40 -29.04 16.15
N PRO A 603 -6.28 -30.08 17.00
CA PRO A 603 -5.71 -31.38 16.61
C PRO A 603 -6.44 -32.05 15.41
N GLY A 604 -5.68 -32.82 14.63
CA GLY A 604 -6.20 -33.55 13.46
C GLY A 604 -6.17 -32.78 12.12
N LYS A 605 -6.51 -33.48 11.02
CA LYS A 605 -6.50 -32.91 9.66
C LYS A 605 -7.67 -31.96 9.41
N THR A 606 -8.84 -32.27 9.98
CA THR A 606 -10.05 -31.45 9.92
C THR A 606 -9.90 -30.18 10.75
N GLY A 607 -9.31 -30.26 11.95
CA GLY A 607 -9.03 -29.09 12.80
C GLY A 607 -8.10 -28.07 12.14
N LEU A 608 -7.02 -28.51 11.50
CA LEU A 608 -6.12 -27.60 10.77
C LEU A 608 -6.81 -26.93 9.57
N GLN A 609 -7.66 -27.67 8.86
CA GLN A 609 -8.44 -27.10 7.76
C GLN A 609 -9.44 -26.05 8.26
N MET A 610 -10.08 -26.29 9.42
CA MET A 610 -10.93 -25.31 10.10
C MET A 610 -10.15 -24.05 10.47
N MET A 611 -9.01 -24.20 11.17
CA MET A 611 -8.16 -23.08 11.58
C MET A 611 -7.76 -22.21 10.39
N ILE A 612 -7.23 -22.81 9.32
CA ILE A 612 -6.84 -22.07 8.10
C ILE A 612 -8.05 -21.37 7.47
N HIS A 613 -9.21 -22.04 7.44
CA HIS A 613 -10.42 -21.46 6.90
C HIS A 613 -10.90 -20.26 7.72
N VAL A 614 -10.85 -20.34 9.06
CA VAL A 614 -11.19 -19.24 9.98
C VAL A 614 -10.22 -18.08 9.79
N VAL A 615 -8.90 -18.33 9.82
CA VAL A 615 -7.87 -17.30 9.61
C VAL A 615 -8.08 -16.58 8.27
N LEU A 616 -8.31 -17.32 7.18
CA LEU A 616 -8.55 -16.71 5.86
C LEU A 616 -9.89 -16.00 5.75
N LYS A 617 -10.93 -16.45 6.48
CA LYS A 617 -12.22 -15.76 6.52
C LYS A 617 -12.06 -14.42 7.24
N VAL A 618 -11.40 -14.40 8.40
CA VAL A 618 -11.16 -13.18 9.17
C VAL A 618 -10.20 -12.24 8.42
N ALA A 619 -9.10 -12.75 7.84
CA ALA A 619 -8.15 -11.95 7.06
C ALA A 619 -8.79 -11.28 5.82
N ARG A 620 -9.74 -11.96 5.15
CA ARG A 620 -10.46 -11.38 4.00
C ARG A 620 -11.52 -10.35 4.40
N GLN A 621 -12.10 -10.46 5.59
CA GLN A 621 -13.09 -9.49 6.07
C GLN A 621 -12.42 -8.26 6.69
N LEU A 622 -11.28 -8.45 7.35
CA LEU A 622 -10.53 -7.39 8.04
C LEU A 622 -9.29 -6.96 7.25
N GLN A 623 -9.45 -6.72 5.95
CA GLN A 623 -8.35 -6.26 5.10
C GLN A 623 -7.90 -4.83 5.44
N PRO A 624 -6.60 -4.49 5.26
CA PRO A 624 -5.51 -5.36 4.83
C PRO A 624 -5.04 -6.33 5.93
N SER A 625 -4.46 -7.46 5.56
CA SER A 625 -3.99 -8.49 6.51
C SER A 625 -2.69 -9.15 6.07
N VAL A 626 -1.81 -9.43 7.03
CA VAL A 626 -0.52 -10.08 6.83
C VAL A 626 -0.49 -11.40 7.59
N VAL A 627 -0.21 -12.50 6.89
CA VAL A 627 -0.03 -13.83 7.47
C VAL A 627 1.46 -14.12 7.58
N TRP A 628 1.99 -14.06 8.79
CA TRP A 628 3.39 -14.32 9.09
C TRP A 628 3.63 -15.80 9.43
N ILE A 629 4.64 -16.40 8.79
CA ILE A 629 5.13 -17.74 9.08
C ILE A 629 6.60 -17.61 9.52
N GLY A 630 6.84 -17.75 10.82
CA GLY A 630 8.17 -17.78 11.42
C GLY A 630 8.88 -19.10 11.15
N ASP A 631 10.21 -19.03 11.03
CA ASP A 631 11.12 -20.17 10.79
C ASP A 631 10.56 -21.19 9.79
N THR A 632 10.23 -20.68 8.60
CA THR A 632 9.54 -21.43 7.55
C THR A 632 10.26 -22.71 7.14
N GLU A 633 11.58 -22.81 7.36
CA GLU A 633 12.36 -24.04 7.20
C GLU A 633 11.76 -25.22 7.97
N LYS A 634 11.17 -24.96 9.15
CA LYS A 634 10.52 -25.99 9.99
C LYS A 634 9.33 -26.61 9.27
N THR A 635 8.50 -25.77 8.65
CA THR A 635 7.33 -26.21 7.89
C THR A 635 7.71 -27.08 6.68
N PHE A 636 8.89 -26.86 6.10
CA PHE A 636 9.35 -27.50 4.88
C PHE A 636 10.54 -28.44 5.07
N TYR A 637 10.84 -28.90 6.29
CA TYR A 637 12.02 -29.73 6.57
C TYR A 637 12.21 -30.91 5.60
N LYS A 638 13.43 -31.12 5.11
CA LYS A 638 13.81 -32.36 4.42
C LYS A 638 13.67 -33.57 5.36
N ARG A 639 14.32 -33.50 6.53
CA ARG A 639 14.24 -34.47 7.63
C ARG A 639 13.90 -33.74 8.92
N VAL A 640 12.90 -34.24 9.67
CA VAL A 640 12.47 -33.60 10.92
C VAL A 640 13.40 -34.05 12.05
N PRO A 641 14.08 -33.12 12.75
CA PRO A 641 14.88 -33.45 13.93
C PRO A 641 14.05 -34.17 15.00
N ASN A 642 14.62 -35.17 15.69
CA ASN A 642 13.89 -35.99 16.66
C ASN A 642 13.26 -35.16 17.79
N ALA A 643 13.94 -34.10 18.24
CA ALA A 643 13.45 -33.18 19.27
C ALA A 643 12.19 -32.40 18.87
N GLU A 644 11.98 -32.15 17.57
CA GLU A 644 10.86 -31.34 17.06
C GLU A 644 9.73 -32.19 16.48
N ARG A 645 9.83 -33.52 16.53
CA ARG A 645 8.81 -34.43 15.98
C ARG A 645 7.46 -34.31 16.68
N MET A 646 7.46 -34.03 17.99
CA MET A 646 6.24 -33.85 18.79
C MET A 646 5.41 -32.65 18.33
N ASN A 647 6.04 -31.65 17.70
CA ASN A 647 5.38 -30.41 17.27
C ASN A 647 4.74 -30.51 15.87
N GLU A 648 4.79 -31.68 15.22
CA GLU A 648 4.30 -31.92 13.86
C GLU A 648 4.59 -30.80 12.83
N PRO A 649 5.84 -30.32 12.68
CA PRO A 649 6.14 -29.06 11.98
C PRO A 649 5.71 -29.05 10.51
N LYS A 650 5.61 -30.22 9.85
CA LYS A 650 5.19 -30.36 8.44
C LYS A 650 3.68 -30.16 8.19
N ARG A 651 2.87 -29.89 9.22
CA ARG A 651 1.40 -29.82 9.15
C ARG A 651 0.86 -28.88 8.08
N LEU A 652 1.46 -27.69 7.95
CA LEU A 652 1.01 -26.65 7.03
C LEU A 652 1.44 -26.86 5.57
N LYS A 653 2.46 -27.68 5.32
CA LYS A 653 3.11 -27.81 4.00
C LYS A 653 2.13 -28.05 2.84
N LYS A 654 1.12 -28.90 3.05
CA LYS A 654 0.14 -29.27 2.01
C LYS A 654 -0.96 -28.22 1.78
N HIS A 655 -1.16 -27.32 2.74
CA HIS A 655 -2.24 -26.33 2.70
C HIS A 655 -1.78 -24.99 2.14
N LEU A 656 -0.53 -24.55 2.40
CA LEU A 656 -0.01 -23.26 1.91
C LEU A 656 -0.17 -23.05 0.39
N PRO A 657 0.17 -24.02 -0.50
CA PRO A 657 -0.07 -23.85 -1.93
C PRO A 657 -1.56 -23.75 -2.31
N LYS A 658 -2.46 -24.34 -1.50
CA LYS A 658 -3.91 -24.22 -1.71
C LYS A 658 -4.40 -22.84 -1.32
N ILE A 659 -3.90 -22.29 -0.22
CA ILE A 659 -4.23 -20.94 0.25
C ILE A 659 -3.91 -19.91 -0.83
N LEU A 660 -2.70 -19.96 -1.42
CA LEU A 660 -2.29 -19.03 -2.47
C LEU A 660 -3.17 -19.05 -3.72
N LYS A 661 -3.75 -20.22 -4.03
CA LYS A 661 -4.71 -20.38 -5.13
C LYS A 661 -6.12 -19.89 -4.79
N LEU A 662 -6.48 -19.88 -3.51
CA LEU A 662 -7.78 -19.41 -3.03
C LEU A 662 -7.84 -17.88 -2.93
N LEU A 663 -6.71 -17.21 -2.70
CA LEU A 663 -6.61 -15.76 -2.66
C LEU A 663 -6.85 -15.16 -4.05
N LYS A 664 -7.85 -14.30 -4.17
CA LYS A 664 -8.16 -13.55 -5.39
C LYS A 664 -7.34 -12.26 -5.47
N PRO A 665 -7.21 -11.65 -6.67
CA PRO A 665 -6.62 -10.32 -6.80
C PRO A 665 -7.30 -9.25 -5.94
N ASP A 666 -8.60 -9.38 -5.69
CA ASP A 666 -9.32 -8.42 -4.84
C ASP A 666 -9.02 -8.59 -3.33
N ASP A 667 -8.42 -9.71 -2.91
CA ASP A 667 -8.13 -9.99 -1.50
C ASP A 667 -6.75 -9.40 -1.11
N ARG A 668 -6.73 -8.31 -0.34
CA ARG A 668 -5.50 -7.69 0.22
C ARG A 668 -4.91 -8.48 1.39
N VAL A 669 -4.39 -9.67 1.08
CA VAL A 669 -3.75 -10.57 2.04
C VAL A 669 -2.36 -10.96 1.55
N LEU A 670 -1.34 -10.66 2.35
CA LEU A 670 0.07 -10.98 2.05
C LEU A 670 0.57 -12.09 2.98
N ILE A 671 1.18 -13.13 2.42
CA ILE A 671 1.86 -14.18 3.21
C ILE A 671 3.34 -13.84 3.30
N VAL A 672 3.86 -13.62 4.52
CA VAL A 672 5.28 -13.31 4.75
C VAL A 672 5.95 -14.43 5.52
N GLY A 673 6.94 -15.06 4.90
CA GLY A 673 7.80 -16.05 5.51
C GLY A 673 9.10 -15.42 6.03
N THR A 674 9.60 -15.91 7.16
CA THR A 674 10.98 -15.61 7.60
C THR A 674 11.77 -16.89 7.76
N THR A 675 13.01 -16.93 7.27
CA THR A 675 13.89 -18.11 7.41
C THR A 675 15.32 -17.74 7.74
N ARG A 676 15.98 -18.53 8.59
CA ARG A 676 17.42 -18.41 8.87
C ARG A 676 18.24 -19.41 8.06
N ARG A 677 17.68 -20.59 7.79
CA ARG A 677 18.37 -21.70 7.10
C ARG A 677 17.51 -22.22 5.94
N PRO A 678 17.51 -21.55 4.77
CA PRO A 678 16.69 -21.96 3.64
C PRO A 678 17.05 -23.36 3.11
N PHE A 679 18.29 -23.82 3.27
CA PHE A 679 18.77 -25.10 2.73
C PHE A 679 18.26 -26.34 3.48
N ASP A 680 17.81 -26.17 4.72
CA ASP A 680 17.20 -27.24 5.53
C ASP A 680 15.79 -27.60 5.02
N ALA A 681 15.17 -26.68 4.28
CA ALA A 681 13.88 -26.84 3.64
C ALA A 681 13.98 -27.61 2.31
N GLU A 682 12.88 -28.24 1.92
CA GLU A 682 12.69 -28.82 0.60
C GLU A 682 12.44 -27.71 -0.45
N ILE A 683 13.51 -27.34 -1.15
CA ILE A 683 13.59 -26.16 -2.04
C ILE A 683 12.43 -26.11 -3.06
N GLN A 684 12.09 -27.22 -3.72
CA GLN A 684 11.01 -27.23 -4.73
C GLN A 684 9.64 -26.83 -4.15
N SER A 685 9.28 -27.40 -2.99
CA SER A 685 8.03 -27.06 -2.31
C SER A 685 8.05 -25.64 -1.75
N PHE A 686 9.24 -25.20 -1.32
CA PHE A 686 9.48 -23.90 -0.70
C PHE A 686 9.36 -22.74 -1.70
N CYS A 687 10.07 -22.82 -2.84
CA CYS A 687 10.01 -21.82 -3.91
C CYS A 687 8.65 -21.80 -4.63
N ARG A 688 7.87 -22.89 -4.58
CA ARG A 688 6.50 -22.90 -5.12
C ARG A 688 5.52 -22.07 -4.30
N VAL A 689 5.79 -21.87 -3.01
CA VAL A 689 4.93 -21.12 -2.10
C VAL A 689 5.30 -19.65 -2.09
N TYR A 690 6.59 -19.31 -2.08
CA TYR A 690 7.05 -17.93 -2.02
C TYR A 690 7.39 -17.42 -3.42
N GLN A 691 6.61 -16.47 -3.92
CA GLN A 691 6.82 -15.87 -5.24
C GLN A 691 8.04 -14.96 -5.25
N LYS A 692 8.21 -14.16 -4.20
CA LYS A 692 9.32 -13.22 -4.05
C LYS A 692 10.21 -13.61 -2.88
N ILE A 693 11.52 -13.74 -3.13
CA ILE A 693 12.52 -14.13 -2.13
C ILE A 693 13.51 -12.99 -1.98
N ILE A 694 13.53 -12.34 -0.81
CA ILE A 694 14.42 -11.23 -0.50
C ILE A 694 15.52 -11.74 0.43
N LEU A 695 16.77 -11.56 0.00
CA LEU A 695 17.95 -11.78 0.83
C LEU A 695 18.22 -10.55 1.70
N VAL A 696 18.23 -10.75 3.01
CA VAL A 696 18.60 -9.75 4.01
C VAL A 696 20.04 -10.04 4.47
N PRO A 697 21.02 -9.23 4.04
CA PRO A 697 22.43 -9.41 4.38
C PRO A 697 22.71 -9.04 5.83
N ARG A 698 23.96 -9.24 6.26
CA ARG A 698 24.46 -8.59 7.48
C ARG A 698 24.66 -7.10 7.20
N PRO A 699 24.49 -6.21 8.20
CA PRO A 699 24.71 -4.79 8.01
C PRO A 699 26.18 -4.53 7.64
N ASP A 700 26.39 -3.80 6.54
CA ASP A 700 27.70 -3.34 6.08
C ASP A 700 28.31 -2.30 7.02
N TYR A 701 29.60 -2.01 6.86
CA TYR A 701 30.29 -1.03 7.71
C TYR A 701 29.57 0.33 7.73
N ALA A 702 29.22 0.82 6.54
CA ALA A 702 28.38 2.01 6.33
C ALA A 702 27.07 1.97 7.14
N SER A 703 26.27 0.92 6.95
CA SER A 703 25.00 0.74 7.67
C SER A 703 25.18 0.59 9.19
N ARG A 704 26.29 0.00 9.64
CA ARG A 704 26.64 -0.06 11.08
C ARG A 704 27.01 1.32 11.61
N TYR A 705 27.78 2.10 10.87
CA TYR A 705 28.16 3.46 11.26
C TYR A 705 26.94 4.39 11.29
N GLY A 706 26.04 4.32 10.30
CA GLY A 706 24.75 5.01 10.34
C GLY A 706 23.87 4.62 11.53
N LYS A 707 23.99 3.36 12.02
CA LYS A 707 23.33 2.88 13.24
C LYS A 707 24.04 3.33 14.53
N TYR A 708 25.30 3.75 14.45
CA TYR A 708 26.12 4.24 15.57
C TYR A 708 26.80 5.56 15.19
N PRO A 709 26.07 6.68 15.06
CA PRO A 709 26.65 7.97 14.74
C PRO A 709 27.36 8.55 15.98
N GLY A 710 28.49 7.96 16.34
CA GLY A 710 29.49 8.53 17.24
C GLY A 710 30.77 8.71 16.43
N ARG A 711 31.07 9.97 16.11
CA ARG A 711 32.24 10.45 15.34
C ARG A 711 33.59 10.05 15.99
N PRO A 712 34.71 10.17 15.24
CA PRO A 712 35.91 9.31 15.29
C PRO A 712 36.66 9.21 16.62
#